data_AF-A0AAD7TIK8-F1
#
_entry.id   AF-A0AAD7TIK8-F1
#
_cell.length_a   1.000
_cell.length_b   1.000
_cell.length_c   1.000
_cell.angle_alpha   90.00
_cell.angle_beta   90.00
_cell.angle_gamma   90.00
#
_symmetry.space_group_name_H-M   'P 1'
#
loop_
_entity.id
_entity.type
_entity.pdbx_description
1 polymer ?
#
loop_
_entity_poly.entity_id
_entity_poly.type
_entity_poly.pdbx_seq_one_letter_code
_entity_poly.pdbx_strand_id
1 'polypeptide(L)'
;MIHSQPTMPTLRRWGLTFVRFLITWEAVEHSGPGIYDMEYLDYVRQLLSMLPQYGLVAFVALHQDVWSRYTGGSGAPAWTLEAVGFDLHGLEEPGAAWLKGVKGGGHTEDERGLWPCGYQKLAAATMATCFWAGDMFVSKLKVKGQDGSEISIQQFLQDSFLNMWELIARTVGDLEGVIGFEMMNEPHRGYIELQSMHAFDYNTDLHLGHVPTAFQSFMLGAGHPTAVGHWTRSFPLPTRLTSQRVINTAGQKAWRDDGPTGGKCLWEMHGVWGWDQKKNQGVVLRENYFKRDPHTGREIDWYTDFYFPFVQKWAARVRSVTGEDKIVFTEPIPNEFCPSSWTPDCRPSNMVFAPHWYCLNTLFNKAFGNFTVNVQGLSRGMFPLKAFYWGQKGARDNFALQIRNIVEAGYRSLGETPVVIGECGIPMDMNKGESFETDRWDWQTKMMDAMLTALERSLVGFTLWNYNPDNDDHTGDDWNGENFSWFSQKRALPSSWLDHNQTSPTLDNGGRILRAVVRPYPAKTAGIPLRFDYEMNTGKLTFEWAVPEETTESNKAVDANRASRASVHDPPRTGLPQLKTNKTEIFLPSQLAHGRKVLVRGLKPEDKYTYDEAHQTLTIATQDNAPGAVHRVTVFVDPPPKPAFVVNDFWSDWGLHVFTAAAFVLSFIVFLVLSYVPY
;
A
#
# COMPACT_ATOMS: atom_id res chain seq x y z
N MET A 1 18.95 8.80 0.11
CA MET A 1 18.84 10.26 -0.21
C MET A 1 18.82 10.38 -1.72
N ILE A 2 17.84 11.05 -2.34
CA ILE A 2 17.82 11.27 -3.81
C ILE A 2 18.88 12.31 -4.19
N HIS A 3 20.15 11.93 -4.09
CA HIS A 3 21.16 12.61 -4.86
C HIS A 3 20.94 12.24 -6.32
N SER A 4 20.86 13.26 -7.18
CA SER A 4 21.20 13.21 -8.60
C SER A 4 20.02 13.38 -9.59
N GLN A 5 20.19 14.40 -10.43
CA GLN A 5 19.41 14.69 -11.64
C GLN A 5 19.03 13.50 -12.56
N PRO A 6 19.75 12.36 -12.65
CA PRO A 6 19.34 11.24 -13.51
C PRO A 6 18.03 10.54 -13.16
N THR A 7 17.53 10.63 -11.92
CA THR A 7 16.26 9.96 -11.56
C THR A 7 15.06 10.49 -12.34
N MET A 8 14.91 11.81 -12.48
CA MET A 8 13.72 12.42 -13.08
C MET A 8 13.57 12.11 -14.59
N PRO A 9 14.63 12.22 -15.42
CA PRO A 9 14.59 11.78 -16.82
C PRO A 9 14.24 10.29 -16.97
N THR A 10 14.73 9.43 -16.06
CA THR A 10 14.43 8.00 -16.07
C THR A 10 12.97 7.71 -15.75
N LEU A 11 12.41 8.30 -14.68
CA LEU A 11 11.00 8.14 -14.33
C LEU A 11 10.08 8.63 -15.47
N ARG A 12 10.41 9.77 -16.08
CA ARG A 12 9.69 10.30 -17.26
C ARG A 12 9.73 9.32 -18.43
N ARG A 13 10.90 8.76 -18.76
CA ARG A 13 11.05 7.78 -19.85
C ARG A 13 10.18 6.55 -19.62
N TRP A 14 10.05 6.12 -18.38
CA TRP A 14 9.22 4.99 -17.99
C TRP A 14 7.72 5.30 -17.91
N GLY A 15 7.32 6.56 -18.12
CA GLY A 15 5.92 6.99 -18.01
C GLY A 15 5.42 7.02 -16.56
N LEU A 16 6.33 7.01 -15.59
CA LEU A 16 6.01 7.08 -14.16
C LEU A 16 5.98 8.55 -13.73
N THR A 17 4.96 9.28 -14.18
CA THR A 17 4.90 10.76 -14.05
C THR A 17 4.21 11.26 -12.79
N PHE A 18 3.73 10.35 -11.94
CA PHE A 18 3.04 10.66 -10.70
C PHE A 18 3.76 9.99 -9.52
N VAL A 19 4.24 10.79 -8.58
CA VAL A 19 5.14 10.36 -7.50
C VAL A 19 4.47 10.50 -6.14
N ARG A 20 4.39 9.41 -5.39
CA ARG A 20 4.17 9.44 -3.94
C ARG A 20 5.51 9.76 -3.28
N PHE A 21 5.72 11.00 -2.86
CA PHE A 21 6.99 11.44 -2.30
C PHE A 21 6.99 11.29 -0.78
N LEU A 22 7.87 10.42 -0.27
CA LEU A 22 7.88 10.03 1.13
C LEU A 22 8.73 10.98 1.98
N ILE A 23 8.17 11.42 3.10
CA ILE A 23 8.88 12.12 4.19
C ILE A 23 8.57 11.37 5.48
N THR A 24 9.52 11.21 6.39
CA THR A 24 9.24 10.69 7.73
C THR A 24 9.21 11.83 8.75
N TRP A 25 8.42 11.69 9.81
CA TRP A 25 8.41 12.67 10.91
C TRP A 25 9.81 12.80 11.53
N GLU A 26 10.51 11.69 11.72
CA GLU A 26 11.88 11.64 12.19
C GLU A 26 12.82 12.50 11.34
N ALA A 27 12.73 12.45 10.01
CA ALA A 27 13.60 13.26 9.16
C ALA A 27 13.44 14.77 9.40
N VAL A 28 12.23 15.22 9.76
CA VAL A 28 11.94 16.65 9.98
C VAL A 28 12.19 17.09 11.42
N GLU A 29 11.98 16.23 12.42
CA GLU A 29 11.96 16.61 13.84
C GLU A 29 12.73 15.61 14.74
N HIS A 30 13.88 15.11 14.28
CA HIS A 30 14.68 14.12 15.01
C HIS A 30 15.31 14.66 16.31
N SER A 31 15.67 15.95 16.36
CA SER A 31 16.44 16.54 17.47
C SER A 31 15.62 16.77 18.74
N GLY A 32 14.28 16.75 18.64
CA GLY A 32 13.37 16.98 19.75
C GLY A 32 12.13 17.76 19.31
N PRO A 33 11.08 17.81 20.16
CA PRO A 33 9.84 18.49 19.83
C PRO A 33 10.07 20.00 19.62
N GLY A 34 9.61 20.53 18.50
CA GLY A 34 9.78 21.90 18.03
C GLY A 34 11.14 22.23 17.43
N ILE A 35 12.05 21.25 17.29
CA ILE A 35 13.40 21.45 16.75
C ILE A 35 13.48 20.81 15.38
N TYR A 36 13.23 21.62 14.35
CA TYR A 36 13.10 21.16 12.96
C TYR A 36 14.43 21.18 12.20
N ASP A 37 14.65 20.16 11.36
CA ASP A 37 15.75 20.11 10.41
C ASP A 37 15.42 20.94 9.15
N MET A 38 15.83 22.20 9.17
CA MET A 38 15.59 23.12 8.06
C MET A 38 16.45 22.80 6.83
N GLU A 39 17.63 22.20 7.01
CA GLU A 39 18.50 21.82 5.87
C GLU A 39 17.86 20.68 5.06
N TYR A 40 17.28 19.69 5.75
CA TYR A 40 16.50 18.64 5.11
C TYR A 40 15.28 19.19 4.35
N LEU A 41 14.54 20.11 4.96
CA LEU A 41 13.37 20.74 4.34
C LEU A 41 13.74 21.57 3.09
N ASP A 42 14.84 22.33 3.15
CA ASP A 42 15.36 23.06 2.00
C ASP A 42 15.76 22.11 0.86
N TYR A 43 16.40 20.99 1.18
CA TYR A 43 16.72 19.95 0.22
C TYR A 43 15.44 19.35 -0.44
N VAL A 44 14.42 19.03 0.35
CA VAL A 44 13.13 18.51 -0.17
C VAL A 44 12.48 19.53 -1.11
N ARG A 45 12.45 20.81 -0.73
CA ARG A 45 11.91 21.88 -1.58
C ARG A 45 12.65 21.98 -2.91
N GLN A 46 13.98 21.97 -2.89
CA GLN A 46 14.80 22.01 -4.10
C GLN A 46 14.49 20.83 -5.03
N LEU A 47 14.39 19.62 -4.48
CA LEU A 47 14.07 18.43 -5.25
C LEU A 47 12.68 18.51 -5.89
N LEU A 48 11.65 18.83 -5.11
CA LEU A 48 10.27 18.91 -5.62
C LEU A 48 10.07 20.05 -6.63
N SER A 49 10.82 21.15 -6.52
CA SER A 49 10.76 22.28 -7.46
C SER A 49 11.19 21.92 -8.89
N MET A 50 11.96 20.84 -9.07
CA MET A 50 12.41 20.38 -10.39
C MET A 50 11.38 19.51 -11.12
N LEU A 51 10.42 18.91 -10.41
CA LEU A 51 9.47 17.93 -10.99
C LEU A 51 8.75 18.44 -12.26
N PRO A 52 8.22 19.68 -12.30
CA PRO A 52 7.50 20.17 -13.48
C PRO A 52 8.36 20.23 -14.75
N GLN A 53 9.68 20.45 -14.62
CA GLN A 53 10.63 20.50 -15.75
C GLN A 53 10.69 19.14 -16.48
N TYR A 54 10.33 18.06 -15.80
CA TYR A 54 10.29 16.70 -16.34
C TYR A 54 8.86 16.19 -16.57
N GLY A 55 7.84 17.05 -16.42
CA GLY A 55 6.44 16.63 -16.53
C GLY A 55 6.00 15.71 -15.40
N LEU A 56 6.70 15.75 -14.27
CA LEU A 56 6.39 14.97 -13.08
C LEU A 56 5.56 15.82 -12.12
N VAL A 57 4.67 15.16 -11.39
CA VAL A 57 3.94 15.73 -10.26
C VAL A 57 3.99 14.77 -9.08
N ALA A 58 3.84 15.30 -7.87
CA ALA A 58 3.90 14.52 -6.64
C ALA A 58 2.81 14.93 -5.66
N PHE A 59 2.43 13.99 -4.81
CA PHE A 59 1.86 14.31 -3.49
C PHE A 59 2.88 13.92 -2.43
N VAL A 60 2.90 14.70 -1.34
CA VAL A 60 3.82 14.46 -0.23
C VAL A 60 3.11 13.64 0.83
N ALA A 61 3.65 12.46 1.12
CA ALA A 61 3.09 11.50 2.05
C ALA A 61 4.00 11.35 3.27
N LEU A 62 3.44 11.49 4.46
CA LEU A 62 4.20 11.23 5.68
C LEU A 62 4.24 9.73 5.94
N HIS A 63 5.40 9.14 5.69
CA HIS A 63 5.64 7.72 5.77
C HIS A 63 5.95 7.26 7.19
N GLN A 64 5.40 6.12 7.56
CA GLN A 64 5.74 5.38 8.77
C GLN A 64 5.46 3.90 8.52
N ASP A 65 6.24 3.05 9.17
CA ASP A 65 5.94 1.64 9.35
C ASP A 65 6.14 1.33 10.81
N VAL A 66 5.18 0.64 11.43
CA VAL A 66 5.32 0.19 12.82
C VAL A 66 5.71 1.35 13.75
N TRP A 67 5.23 2.57 13.51
CA TRP A 67 5.50 3.81 14.25
C TRP A 67 6.88 4.44 14.08
N SER A 68 7.99 3.74 14.39
CA SER A 68 9.33 4.33 14.54
C SER A 68 10.44 3.31 14.31
N ARG A 69 11.66 3.76 14.02
CA ARG A 69 12.85 2.88 14.05
C ARG A 69 13.08 2.21 15.40
N TYR A 70 12.70 2.87 16.50
CA TYR A 70 12.80 2.30 17.85
C TYR A 70 11.67 1.32 18.19
N THR A 71 10.70 1.15 17.31
CA THR A 71 9.67 0.11 17.41
C THR A 71 9.86 -1.01 16.38
N GLY A 72 10.96 -0.96 15.62
CA GLY A 72 11.32 -1.94 14.59
C GLY A 72 10.91 -1.57 13.18
N GLY A 73 10.50 -0.31 12.98
CA GLY A 73 10.02 0.21 11.71
C GLY A 73 10.65 1.55 11.30
N SER A 74 9.82 2.51 10.87
CA SER A 74 10.20 3.84 10.37
C SER A 74 9.11 4.85 10.70
N GLY A 75 9.39 6.16 10.66
CA GLY A 75 8.36 7.20 10.79
C GLY A 75 8.64 8.20 11.90
N ALA A 76 8.06 8.01 13.08
CA ALA A 76 8.13 8.92 14.22
C ALA A 76 9.52 8.94 14.90
N PRO A 77 9.97 10.12 15.37
CA PRO A 77 11.24 10.27 16.07
C PRO A 77 11.23 9.59 17.43
N ALA A 78 12.42 9.21 17.91
CA ALA A 78 12.63 8.46 19.15
C ALA A 78 12.04 9.14 20.39
N TRP A 79 12.09 10.48 20.46
CA TRP A 79 11.58 11.25 21.59
C TRP A 79 10.08 11.03 21.82
N THR A 80 9.32 10.60 20.81
CA THR A 80 7.90 10.26 20.98
C THR A 80 7.70 9.07 21.93
N LEU A 81 8.58 8.06 21.86
CA LEU A 81 8.57 6.91 22.76
C LEU A 81 8.99 7.31 24.18
N GLU A 82 10.03 8.13 24.30
CA GLU A 82 10.52 8.61 25.58
C GLU A 82 9.48 9.47 26.31
N ALA A 83 8.72 10.29 25.57
CA ALA A 83 7.63 11.08 26.11
C ALA A 83 6.51 10.22 26.72
N VAL A 84 6.32 8.98 26.24
CA VAL A 84 5.39 8.00 26.82
C VAL A 84 6.03 7.25 28.01
N GLY A 85 7.36 7.29 28.13
CA GLY A 85 8.14 6.71 29.21
C GLY A 85 8.89 5.43 28.86
N PHE A 86 8.99 5.07 27.57
CA PHE A 86 9.81 3.94 27.14
C PHE A 86 11.30 4.21 27.36
N ASP A 87 12.03 3.16 27.73
CA ASP A 87 13.50 3.12 27.67
C ASP A 87 13.91 2.55 26.32
N LEU A 88 14.51 3.38 25.46
CA LEU A 88 14.94 2.98 24.12
C LEU A 88 15.96 1.84 24.15
N HIS A 89 16.74 1.72 25.23
CA HIS A 89 17.69 0.62 25.43
C HIS A 89 17.07 -0.59 26.14
N GLY A 90 15.85 -0.44 26.65
CA GLY A 90 15.08 -1.45 27.37
C GLY A 90 14.06 -2.23 26.54
N LEU A 91 13.98 -2.00 25.22
CA LEU A 91 12.91 -2.57 24.39
C LEU A 91 13.14 -4.02 23.93
N GLU A 92 14.39 -4.42 23.77
CA GLU A 92 14.75 -5.67 23.05
C GLU A 92 14.54 -6.93 23.91
N GLU A 93 15.05 -6.94 25.14
CA GLU A 93 14.95 -8.10 26.05
C GLU A 93 13.48 -8.46 26.41
N PRO A 94 12.59 -7.48 26.65
CA PRO A 94 11.14 -7.72 26.72
C PRO A 94 10.50 -8.21 25.42
N GLY A 95 11.19 -8.08 24.29
CA GLY A 95 10.61 -8.27 22.96
C GLY A 95 9.52 -7.26 22.64
N ALA A 96 9.63 -6.03 23.18
CA ALA A 96 8.68 -4.92 23.00
C ALA A 96 8.72 -4.30 21.60
N ALA A 97 9.78 -4.57 20.85
CA ALA A 97 10.02 -4.18 19.46
C ALA A 97 10.97 -5.19 18.79
N TRP A 98 11.03 -5.19 17.45
CA TRP A 98 12.04 -5.95 16.70
C TRP A 98 13.09 -5.03 16.10
N LEU A 99 14.24 -4.93 16.75
CA LEU A 99 15.26 -3.92 16.41
C LEU A 99 16.43 -4.47 15.59
N LYS A 100 16.49 -5.78 15.37
CA LYS A 100 17.65 -6.40 14.70
C LYS A 100 17.80 -5.91 13.26
N GLY A 101 16.72 -5.80 12.48
CA GLY A 101 16.72 -5.14 11.16
C GLY A 101 17.31 -3.74 11.19
N VAL A 102 16.76 -2.87 12.04
CA VAL A 102 17.17 -1.47 12.21
C VAL A 102 18.66 -1.31 12.61
N LYS A 103 19.26 -2.31 13.24
CA LYS A 103 20.68 -2.32 13.65
C LYS A 103 21.63 -2.83 12.55
N GLY A 104 21.17 -2.94 11.30
CA GLY A 104 21.92 -3.52 10.19
C GLY A 104 21.87 -5.05 10.14
N GLY A 105 20.93 -5.66 10.86
CA GLY A 105 20.50 -7.05 10.70
C GLY A 105 19.33 -7.15 9.71
N GLY A 106 18.49 -8.18 9.81
CA GLY A 106 17.30 -8.32 8.95
C GLY A 106 17.51 -9.12 7.66
N HIS A 107 18.77 -9.34 7.25
CA HIS A 107 19.11 -10.09 6.04
C HIS A 107 19.16 -11.61 6.24
N THR A 108 18.68 -12.13 7.38
CA THR A 108 18.64 -13.57 7.64
C THR A 108 17.23 -14.12 7.42
N GLU A 109 17.14 -15.39 6.97
CA GLU A 109 15.87 -16.01 6.62
C GLU A 109 14.88 -16.10 7.81
N ASP A 110 15.37 -16.12 9.06
CA ASP A 110 14.54 -16.08 10.26
C ASP A 110 13.85 -14.73 10.50
N GLU A 111 14.36 -13.63 9.92
CA GLU A 111 13.79 -12.28 10.06
C GLU A 111 12.85 -11.89 8.92
N ARG A 112 12.87 -12.69 7.86
CA ARG A 112 12.21 -12.39 6.60
C ARG A 112 10.68 -12.32 6.76
N GLY A 113 10.13 -11.12 6.57
CA GLY A 113 8.69 -10.84 6.66
C GLY A 113 8.15 -10.80 8.09
N LEU A 114 9.00 -10.62 9.11
CA LEU A 114 8.56 -10.45 10.49
C LEU A 114 8.00 -9.06 10.76
N TRP A 115 8.59 -8.02 10.19
CA TRP A 115 8.33 -6.63 10.56
C TRP A 115 6.84 -6.23 10.62
N PRO A 116 5.92 -6.71 9.74
CA PRO A 116 4.51 -6.32 9.82
C PRO A 116 3.81 -6.81 11.09
N CYS A 117 4.29 -7.90 11.70
CA CYS A 117 3.78 -8.37 12.99
C CYS A 117 4.22 -7.45 14.16
N GLY A 118 4.98 -6.39 13.86
CA GLY A 118 5.51 -5.42 14.81
C GLY A 118 4.43 -4.47 15.29
N TYR A 119 3.37 -4.26 14.49
CA TYR A 119 2.22 -3.44 14.87
C TYR A 119 1.54 -3.94 16.15
N GLN A 120 1.59 -5.24 16.44
CA GLN A 120 1.04 -5.86 17.66
C GLN A 120 2.00 -5.84 18.86
N LYS A 121 3.27 -5.46 18.66
CA LYS A 121 4.25 -5.39 19.74
C LYS A 121 3.96 -4.22 20.68
N LEU A 122 4.39 -4.36 21.93
CA LEU A 122 4.11 -3.42 23.02
C LEU A 122 4.33 -1.97 22.61
N ALA A 123 5.49 -1.65 22.03
CA ALA A 123 5.88 -0.27 21.77
C ALA A 123 5.00 0.37 20.68
N ALA A 124 4.91 -0.25 19.50
CA ALA A 124 4.12 0.29 18.38
C ALA A 124 2.62 0.39 18.72
N ALA A 125 2.03 -0.67 19.30
CA ALA A 125 0.62 -0.69 19.67
C ALA A 125 0.31 0.36 20.76
N THR A 126 1.23 0.56 21.72
CA THR A 126 1.07 1.60 22.74
C THR A 126 1.15 2.99 22.16
N MET A 127 2.12 3.26 21.28
CA MET A 127 2.30 4.57 20.67
C MET A 127 1.09 4.96 19.81
N ALA A 128 0.61 4.05 18.97
CA ALA A 128 -0.61 4.26 18.18
C ALA A 128 -1.82 4.56 19.08
N THR A 129 -1.98 3.83 20.19
CA THR A 129 -3.08 4.06 21.14
C THR A 129 -2.97 5.43 21.82
N CYS A 130 -1.76 5.85 22.19
CA CYS A 130 -1.51 7.17 22.79
C CYS A 130 -1.80 8.31 21.82
N PHE A 131 -1.45 8.14 20.55
CA PHE A 131 -1.66 9.15 19.50
C PHE A 131 -3.14 9.32 19.14
N TRP A 132 -3.88 8.23 18.96
CA TRP A 132 -5.28 8.28 18.53
C TRP A 132 -6.26 8.54 19.67
N ALA A 133 -6.05 7.90 20.82
CA ALA A 133 -7.04 7.84 21.91
C ALA A 133 -6.41 7.97 23.31
N GLY A 134 -5.28 8.65 23.43
CA GLY A 134 -4.60 8.89 24.70
C GLY A 134 -5.45 9.64 25.74
N ASP A 135 -6.31 10.58 25.32
CA ASP A 135 -7.22 11.27 26.24
C ASP A 135 -8.24 10.33 26.89
N MET A 136 -8.66 9.31 26.15
CA MET A 136 -9.64 8.32 26.61
C MET A 136 -8.98 7.20 27.44
N PHE A 137 -7.91 6.59 26.92
CA PHE A 137 -7.31 5.38 27.50
C PHE A 137 -6.09 5.64 28.37
N VAL A 138 -5.48 6.82 28.27
CA VAL A 138 -4.18 7.14 28.90
C VAL A 138 -4.28 8.44 29.71
N SER A 139 -5.45 8.69 30.31
CA SER A 139 -5.80 9.95 30.96
C SER A 139 -4.92 10.34 32.16
N LYS A 140 -4.24 9.37 32.80
CA LYS A 140 -3.34 9.62 33.94
C LYS A 140 -1.94 10.06 33.50
N LEU A 141 -1.55 9.82 32.24
CA LEU A 141 -0.25 10.25 31.72
C LEU A 141 -0.32 11.72 31.32
N LYS A 142 0.45 12.55 32.02
CA LYS A 142 0.63 13.96 31.72
C LYS A 142 2.08 14.23 31.36
N VAL A 143 2.28 15.08 30.37
CA VAL A 143 3.60 15.50 29.88
C VAL A 143 3.67 17.02 29.85
N LYS A 144 4.89 17.56 29.85
CA LYS A 144 5.11 19.00 29.73
C LYS A 144 4.99 19.41 28.26
N GLY A 145 4.08 20.34 27.97
CA GLY A 145 4.00 21.01 26.67
C GLY A 145 5.18 21.97 26.46
N GLN A 146 5.28 22.54 25.25
CA GLN A 146 6.34 23.50 24.89
C GLN A 146 6.32 24.76 25.77
N ASP A 147 5.16 25.16 26.29
CA ASP A 147 4.98 26.28 27.21
C ASP A 147 5.17 25.90 28.70
N GLY A 148 5.53 24.64 28.99
CA GLY A 148 5.69 24.10 30.33
C GLY A 148 4.39 23.69 31.02
N SER A 149 3.24 23.85 30.37
CA SER A 149 1.95 23.39 30.91
C SER A 149 1.87 21.85 30.95
N GLU A 150 1.06 21.30 31.84
CA GLU A 150 0.78 19.86 31.85
C GLU A 150 -0.39 19.54 30.94
N ILE A 151 -0.10 18.83 29.86
CA ILE A 151 -1.07 18.42 28.85
C ILE A 151 -1.14 16.88 28.76
N SER A 152 -2.16 16.37 28.08
CA SER A 152 -2.23 14.93 27.81
C SER A 152 -1.19 14.51 26.79
N ILE A 153 -0.83 13.22 26.82
CA ILE A 153 0.07 12.65 25.82
C ILE A 153 -0.49 12.72 24.40
N GLN A 154 -1.81 12.56 24.24
CA GLN A 154 -2.47 12.67 22.94
C GLN A 154 -2.31 14.08 22.38
N GLN A 155 -2.62 15.10 23.19
CA GLN A 155 -2.47 16.48 22.77
C GLN A 155 -1.02 16.79 22.41
N PHE A 156 -0.05 16.38 23.22
CA PHE A 156 1.37 16.59 22.96
C PHE A 156 1.83 15.97 21.62
N LEU A 157 1.50 14.70 21.38
CA LEU A 157 1.90 14.00 20.16
C LEU A 157 1.19 14.57 18.93
N GLN A 158 -0.13 14.81 19.02
CA GLN A 158 -0.91 15.34 17.91
C GLN A 158 -0.54 16.78 17.56
N ASP A 159 -0.33 17.65 18.54
CA ASP A 159 0.04 19.04 18.28
C ASP A 159 1.46 19.13 17.69
N SER A 160 2.41 18.32 18.18
CA SER A 160 3.76 18.25 17.59
C SER A 160 3.71 17.77 16.13
N PHE A 161 2.94 16.70 15.87
CA PHE A 161 2.71 16.18 14.52
C PHE A 161 2.07 17.21 13.58
N LEU A 162 1.05 17.94 14.04
CA LEU A 162 0.37 18.95 13.25
C LEU A 162 1.25 20.17 12.98
N ASN A 163 2.08 20.57 13.94
CA ASN A 163 3.03 21.67 13.77
C ASN A 163 4.12 21.32 12.74
N MET A 164 4.65 20.10 12.81
CA MET A 164 5.57 19.56 11.81
C MET A 164 4.92 19.53 10.41
N TRP A 165 3.67 19.05 10.32
CA TRP A 165 2.93 19.03 9.05
C TRP A 165 2.68 20.41 8.47
N GLU A 166 2.31 21.39 9.31
CA GLU A 166 2.14 22.77 8.89
C GLU A 166 3.44 23.31 8.30
N LEU A 167 4.59 23.00 8.91
CA LEU A 167 5.90 23.39 8.40
C LEU A 167 6.21 22.74 7.04
N ILE A 168 5.98 21.43 6.87
CA ILE A 168 6.11 20.76 5.57
C ILE A 168 5.23 21.48 4.53
N ALA A 169 3.95 21.68 4.85
CA ALA A 169 2.98 22.28 3.94
C ALA A 169 3.37 23.71 3.52
N ARG A 170 3.86 24.54 4.46
CA ARG A 170 4.42 25.87 4.15
C ARG A 170 5.66 25.79 3.28
N THR A 171 6.48 24.75 3.44
CA THR A 171 7.76 24.60 2.74
C THR A 171 7.58 24.19 1.28
N VAL A 172 6.56 23.39 0.95
CA VAL A 172 6.45 22.79 -0.40
C VAL A 172 5.08 23.00 -1.07
N GLY A 173 4.09 23.51 -0.36
CA GLY A 173 2.72 23.61 -0.86
C GLY A 173 2.53 24.63 -1.97
N ASP A 174 3.37 25.65 -2.09
CA ASP A 174 3.34 26.62 -3.18
C ASP A 174 3.92 26.07 -4.51
N LEU A 175 4.60 24.92 -4.48
CA LEU A 175 5.24 24.35 -5.66
C LEU A 175 4.19 23.76 -6.61
N GLU A 176 4.29 24.09 -7.90
CA GLU A 176 3.41 23.58 -8.97
C GLU A 176 3.43 22.05 -9.05
N GLY A 177 4.61 21.44 -8.84
CA GLY A 177 4.79 20.00 -8.87
C GLY A 177 4.14 19.27 -7.69
N VAL A 178 3.70 19.96 -6.64
CA VAL A 178 3.07 19.36 -5.45
C VAL A 178 1.56 19.54 -5.53
N ILE A 179 0.84 18.46 -5.82
CA ILE A 179 -0.62 18.50 -6.07
C ILE A 179 -1.45 18.29 -4.80
N GLY A 180 -0.85 17.78 -3.73
CA GLY A 180 -1.55 17.43 -2.51
C GLY A 180 -0.69 16.73 -1.48
N PHE A 181 -1.36 16.27 -0.43
CA PHE A 181 -0.72 15.70 0.76
C PHE A 181 -1.48 14.47 1.25
N GLU A 182 -0.76 13.53 1.86
CA GLU A 182 -1.29 12.35 2.54
C GLU A 182 -0.82 12.33 3.99
N MET A 183 -1.76 12.32 4.94
CA MET A 183 -1.51 12.58 6.36
C MET A 183 -0.53 11.60 7.00
N MET A 184 -0.71 10.31 6.76
CA MET A 184 0.03 9.24 7.43
C MET A 184 -0.14 7.96 6.63
N ASN A 185 0.99 7.35 6.28
CA ASN A 185 1.07 6.00 5.72
C ASN A 185 0.56 4.95 6.72
N GLU A 186 -0.21 4.01 6.22
CA GLU A 186 -0.78 2.82 6.85
C GLU A 186 -1.20 3.05 8.32
N PRO A 187 -2.15 3.97 8.58
CA PRO A 187 -2.51 4.33 9.94
C PRO A 187 -3.03 3.11 10.69
N HIS A 188 -2.39 2.77 11.81
CA HIS A 188 -2.76 1.62 12.62
C HIS A 188 -3.41 2.05 13.95
N ARG A 189 -4.45 1.32 14.38
CA ARG A 189 -5.26 1.68 15.56
C ARG A 189 -4.64 1.32 16.92
N GLY A 190 -3.54 0.55 16.92
CA GLY A 190 -2.92 0.06 18.15
C GLY A 190 -3.83 -0.92 18.89
N TYR A 191 -4.09 -0.68 20.17
CA TYR A 191 -5.00 -1.51 20.97
C TYR A 191 -6.47 -1.08 20.87
N ILE A 192 -6.80 0.02 20.20
CA ILE A 192 -8.19 0.48 20.07
C ILE A 192 -9.00 -0.60 19.35
N GLU A 193 -10.16 -0.96 19.89
CA GLU A 193 -11.00 -2.09 19.46
C GLU A 193 -10.35 -3.49 19.58
N LEU A 194 -9.35 -3.65 20.44
CA LEU A 194 -8.70 -4.95 20.69
C LEU A 194 -9.73 -6.01 21.11
N GLN A 195 -9.81 -7.10 20.33
CA GLN A 195 -10.86 -8.11 20.50
C GLN A 195 -10.75 -8.92 21.79
N SER A 196 -9.53 -9.27 22.19
CA SER A 196 -9.21 -9.88 23.48
C SER A 196 -7.77 -9.55 23.86
N MET A 197 -7.48 -9.47 25.16
CA MET A 197 -6.09 -9.32 25.62
C MET A 197 -5.29 -10.65 25.58
N HIS A 198 -6.00 -11.77 25.38
CA HIS A 198 -5.47 -13.13 25.47
C HIS A 198 -5.37 -13.86 24.13
N ALA A 199 -5.86 -13.28 23.03
CA ALA A 199 -5.88 -13.92 21.71
C ALA A 199 -5.75 -12.89 20.58
N PHE A 200 -5.26 -13.36 19.44
CA PHE A 200 -5.20 -12.58 18.20
C PHE A 200 -6.54 -12.67 17.44
N ASP A 201 -6.91 -11.60 16.75
CA ASP A 201 -7.95 -11.63 15.73
C ASP A 201 -7.35 -12.09 14.39
N TYR A 202 -7.59 -13.34 14.01
CA TYR A 202 -7.05 -13.93 12.78
C TYR A 202 -7.52 -13.26 11.47
N ASN A 203 -8.47 -12.32 11.54
CA ASN A 203 -8.87 -11.54 10.38
C ASN A 203 -8.00 -10.29 10.17
N THR A 204 -7.38 -9.78 11.22
CA THR A 204 -6.67 -8.48 11.21
C THR A 204 -5.24 -8.56 11.73
N ASP A 205 -4.92 -9.51 12.62
CA ASP A 205 -3.62 -9.64 13.27
C ASP A 205 -2.69 -10.61 12.53
N LEU A 206 -1.49 -10.12 12.19
CA LEU A 206 -0.41 -10.95 11.69
C LEU A 206 0.42 -11.51 12.85
N HIS A 207 0.74 -12.80 12.81
CA HIS A 207 1.54 -13.44 13.86
C HIS A 207 2.53 -14.47 13.29
N LEU A 208 3.82 -14.12 13.31
CA LEU A 208 4.95 -14.94 12.86
C LEU A 208 6.12 -14.78 13.83
N GLY A 209 6.84 -15.87 14.12
CA GLY A 209 7.90 -15.89 15.12
C GLY A 209 7.36 -15.77 16.54
N HIS A 210 8.13 -15.15 17.43
CA HIS A 210 7.73 -14.91 18.82
C HIS A 210 6.89 -13.63 18.95
N VAL A 211 5.56 -13.80 18.95
CA VAL A 211 4.59 -12.70 19.04
C VAL A 211 3.76 -12.87 20.30
N PRO A 212 3.86 -11.95 21.29
CA PRO A 212 3.04 -11.98 22.48
C PRO A 212 1.62 -11.46 22.18
N THR A 213 0.63 -11.93 22.93
CA THR A 213 -0.67 -11.25 23.01
C THR A 213 -0.51 -9.89 23.69
N ALA A 214 -1.52 -9.01 23.60
CA ALA A 214 -1.47 -7.72 24.28
C ALA A 214 -1.12 -7.87 25.77
N PHE A 215 -1.79 -8.77 26.48
CA PHE A 215 -1.51 -8.99 27.90
C PHE A 215 -0.12 -9.54 28.19
N GLN A 216 0.36 -10.50 27.38
CA GLN A 216 1.72 -11.00 27.50
C GLN A 216 2.75 -9.89 27.28
N SER A 217 2.50 -9.00 26.32
CA SER A 217 3.36 -7.86 26.03
C SER A 217 3.44 -6.88 27.22
N PHE A 218 2.33 -6.69 27.95
CA PHE A 218 2.30 -5.83 29.14
C PHE A 218 3.17 -6.39 30.27
N MET A 219 3.03 -7.69 30.55
CA MET A 219 3.84 -8.38 31.56
C MET A 219 5.32 -8.36 31.20
N LEU A 220 5.66 -8.66 29.95
CA LEU A 220 7.03 -8.58 29.45
C LEU A 220 7.61 -7.18 29.61
N GLY A 221 6.88 -6.15 29.19
CA GLY A 221 7.32 -4.76 29.31
C GLY A 221 7.52 -4.30 30.76
N ALA A 222 6.76 -4.85 31.70
CA ALA A 222 6.91 -4.58 33.14
C ALA A 222 8.09 -5.31 33.79
N GLY A 223 8.83 -6.15 33.04
CA GLY A 223 9.95 -6.93 33.56
C GLY A 223 9.56 -8.31 34.09
N HIS A 224 8.38 -8.82 33.76
CA HIS A 224 7.97 -10.17 34.16
C HIS A 224 8.25 -11.20 33.05
N PRO A 225 9.13 -12.20 33.29
CA PRO A 225 9.36 -13.27 32.34
C PRO A 225 8.07 -14.00 31.97
N THR A 226 7.78 -14.13 30.68
CA THR A 226 6.48 -14.64 30.19
C THR A 226 6.68 -15.67 29.08
N ALA A 227 5.93 -16.76 29.13
CA ALA A 227 5.89 -17.75 28.05
C ALA A 227 5.10 -17.24 26.85
N VAL A 228 5.75 -17.13 25.70
CA VAL A 228 5.21 -16.59 24.43
C VAL A 228 5.22 -17.67 23.35
N GLY A 229 4.14 -17.71 22.57
CA GLY A 229 4.02 -18.61 21.43
C GLY A 229 4.97 -18.27 20.28
N HIS A 230 5.48 -19.30 19.62
CA HIS A 230 6.26 -19.21 18.41
C HIS A 230 5.45 -19.74 17.22
N TRP A 231 5.21 -18.88 16.24
CA TRP A 231 4.40 -19.17 15.07
C TRP A 231 5.27 -19.35 13.83
N THR A 232 4.96 -20.34 13.00
CA THR A 232 5.64 -20.55 11.71
C THR A 232 4.63 -20.58 10.58
N ARG A 233 5.07 -20.20 9.38
CA ARG A 233 4.29 -20.30 8.14
C ARG A 233 3.69 -21.70 7.96
N SER A 234 2.45 -21.77 7.49
CA SER A 234 1.78 -23.03 7.17
C SER A 234 0.82 -22.88 5.98
N PHE A 235 0.22 -23.99 5.58
CA PHE A 235 -0.86 -24.04 4.61
C PHE A 235 -1.87 -25.11 5.07
N PRO A 236 -3.19 -24.90 4.97
CA PRO A 236 -3.88 -23.77 4.34
C PRO A 236 -4.03 -22.51 5.21
N LEU A 237 -3.81 -22.59 6.52
CA LEU A 237 -3.79 -21.42 7.40
C LEU A 237 -2.43 -20.70 7.30
N PRO A 238 -2.38 -19.35 7.35
CA PRO A 238 -1.14 -18.59 7.12
C PRO A 238 -0.02 -18.99 8.09
N THR A 239 -0.35 -19.21 9.37
CA THR A 239 0.60 -19.72 10.36
C THR A 239 -0.02 -20.73 11.31
N ARG A 240 0.85 -21.46 12.00
CA ARG A 240 0.51 -22.39 13.09
C ARG A 240 1.46 -22.21 14.27
N LEU A 241 0.95 -22.42 15.48
CA LEU A 241 1.74 -22.47 16.70
C LEU A 241 2.63 -23.72 16.67
N THR A 242 3.93 -23.55 16.82
CA THR A 242 4.91 -24.66 16.75
C THR A 242 5.67 -24.90 18.04
N SER A 243 5.91 -23.86 18.83
CA SER A 243 6.55 -23.97 20.13
C SER A 243 6.19 -22.80 21.02
N GLN A 244 6.67 -22.81 22.27
CA GLN A 244 6.57 -21.70 23.20
C GLN A 244 7.92 -21.51 23.89
N ARG A 245 8.26 -20.27 24.23
CA ARG A 245 9.50 -19.91 24.94
C ARG A 245 9.24 -18.83 25.97
N VAL A 246 9.91 -18.90 27.13
CA VAL A 246 9.93 -17.81 28.10
C VAL A 246 10.86 -16.71 27.60
N ILE A 247 10.34 -15.51 27.46
CA ILE A 247 11.05 -14.29 27.01
C ILE A 247 11.25 -13.36 28.22
N ASN A 248 12.24 -12.46 28.13
CA ASN A 248 12.63 -11.51 29.18
C ASN A 248 13.11 -12.19 30.46
N THR A 249 14.03 -13.15 30.35
CA THR A 249 14.55 -13.86 31.53
C THR A 249 15.40 -12.98 32.43
N ALA A 250 15.94 -11.87 31.91
CA ALA A 250 16.67 -10.89 32.70
C ALA A 250 15.74 -9.98 33.53
N GLY A 251 14.42 -10.00 33.30
CA GLY A 251 13.46 -9.15 33.98
C GLY A 251 13.66 -7.65 33.68
N GLN A 252 14.19 -7.34 32.49
CA GLN A 252 14.41 -5.96 32.07
C GLN A 252 13.07 -5.27 31.82
N LYS A 253 12.93 -4.03 32.25
CA LYS A 253 11.74 -3.22 31.97
C LYS A 253 11.91 -2.50 30.63
N ALA A 254 10.80 -2.33 29.92
CA ALA A 254 10.72 -1.45 28.76
C ALA A 254 10.52 0.03 29.16
N TRP A 255 10.40 0.34 30.45
CA TRP A 255 9.99 1.66 30.97
C TRP A 255 11.10 2.28 31.80
N ARG A 256 11.33 3.57 31.61
CA ARG A 256 12.32 4.35 32.34
C ARG A 256 11.87 4.64 33.78
N ASP A 257 12.75 4.38 34.75
CA ASP A 257 12.48 4.69 36.16
C ASP A 257 12.35 6.21 36.40
N ASP A 258 13.07 7.04 35.63
CA ASP A 258 12.99 8.50 35.64
C ASP A 258 11.95 9.08 34.67
N GLY A 259 11.21 8.22 33.96
CA GLY A 259 10.17 8.60 33.00
C GLY A 259 8.85 8.99 33.68
N PRO A 260 7.86 9.48 32.90
CA PRO A 260 6.57 9.93 33.43
C PRO A 260 5.70 8.81 34.03
N THR A 261 6.03 7.54 33.77
CA THR A 261 5.39 6.39 34.40
C THR A 261 6.10 5.90 35.66
N GLY A 262 7.26 6.49 36.03
CA GLY A 262 8.07 6.07 37.17
C GLY A 262 8.52 4.61 37.08
N GLY A 263 8.90 4.15 35.88
CA GLY A 263 9.32 2.76 35.63
C GLY A 263 8.21 1.72 35.69
N LYS A 264 6.93 2.13 35.68
CA LYS A 264 5.78 1.23 35.63
C LYS A 264 5.27 1.06 34.20
N CYS A 265 4.65 -0.08 33.94
CA CYS A 265 3.91 -0.29 32.70
C CYS A 265 2.76 0.72 32.61
N LEU A 266 2.63 1.38 31.46
CA LEU A 266 1.57 2.36 31.23
C LEU A 266 0.17 1.78 31.48
N TRP A 267 -0.07 0.56 31.04
CA TRP A 267 -1.37 -0.11 31.18
C TRP A 267 -1.62 -0.58 32.63
N GLU A 268 -0.57 -0.89 33.38
CA GLU A 268 -0.68 -1.17 34.82
C GLU A 268 -1.00 0.12 35.60
N MET A 269 -0.33 1.23 35.27
CA MET A 269 -0.61 2.56 35.82
C MET A 269 -2.09 2.97 35.64
N HIS A 270 -2.71 2.57 34.54
CA HIS A 270 -4.13 2.82 34.25
C HIS A 270 -5.09 1.77 34.84
N GLY A 271 -4.58 0.74 35.52
CA GLY A 271 -5.40 -0.31 36.15
C GLY A 271 -6.07 -1.24 35.14
N VAL A 272 -5.47 -1.38 33.95
CA VAL A 272 -5.92 -2.34 32.94
C VAL A 272 -5.60 -3.76 33.37
N TRP A 273 -4.44 -3.93 34.02
CA TRP A 273 -3.96 -5.18 34.60
C TRP A 273 -3.13 -4.89 35.86
N GLY A 274 -2.73 -5.94 36.58
CA GLY A 274 -1.75 -5.85 37.68
C GLY A 274 -1.12 -7.19 38.04
N TRP A 275 -0.09 -7.16 38.89
CA TRP A 275 0.61 -8.36 39.36
C TRP A 275 0.07 -8.88 40.70
N ASP A 276 -0.44 -10.11 40.73
CA ASP A 276 -0.82 -10.79 41.97
C ASP A 276 0.45 -11.35 42.63
N GLN A 277 0.93 -10.66 43.67
CA GLN A 277 2.13 -11.04 44.42
C GLN A 277 2.02 -12.42 45.09
N LYS A 278 0.81 -12.87 45.45
CA LYS A 278 0.62 -14.17 46.12
C LYS A 278 0.72 -15.32 45.14
N LYS A 279 0.16 -15.12 43.94
CA LYS A 279 0.16 -16.13 42.86
C LYS A 279 1.36 -16.02 41.92
N ASN A 280 2.12 -14.93 42.04
CA ASN A 280 3.23 -14.59 41.16
C ASN A 280 2.83 -14.63 39.68
N GLN A 281 1.71 -13.97 39.34
CA GLN A 281 1.17 -13.94 37.99
C GLN A 281 0.48 -12.60 37.70
N GLY A 282 0.45 -12.19 36.44
CA GLY A 282 -0.39 -11.07 36.01
C GLY A 282 -1.87 -11.44 36.02
N VAL A 283 -2.72 -10.43 36.27
CA VAL A 283 -4.18 -10.54 36.17
C VAL A 283 -4.73 -9.35 35.38
N VAL A 284 -5.55 -9.62 34.37
CA VAL A 284 -6.33 -8.57 33.67
C VAL A 284 -7.43 -8.08 34.59
N LEU A 285 -7.49 -6.77 34.81
CA LEU A 285 -8.47 -6.11 35.67
C LEU A 285 -9.65 -5.55 34.86
N ARG A 286 -9.45 -5.23 33.58
CA ARG A 286 -10.46 -4.61 32.70
C ARG A 286 -10.38 -5.17 31.27
N GLU A 287 -10.99 -6.33 31.00
CA GLU A 287 -10.92 -7.01 29.69
C GLU A 287 -11.41 -6.13 28.53
N ASN A 288 -12.48 -5.36 28.73
CA ASN A 288 -13.08 -4.51 27.68
C ASN A 288 -12.50 -3.10 27.61
N TYR A 289 -11.35 -2.84 28.25
CA TYR A 289 -10.79 -1.49 28.40
C TYR A 289 -10.62 -0.75 27.07
N PHE A 290 -10.24 -1.46 26.01
CA PHE A 290 -9.99 -0.86 24.70
C PHE A 290 -11.14 -0.95 23.69
N LYS A 291 -12.27 -1.55 24.07
CA LYS A 291 -13.48 -1.63 23.22
C LYS A 291 -14.53 -0.59 23.56
N ARG A 292 -14.45 -0.04 24.77
CA ARG A 292 -15.46 0.85 25.32
C ARG A 292 -14.80 2.00 26.00
N ASP A 293 -15.43 3.17 25.90
CA ASP A 293 -15.04 4.33 26.67
C ASP A 293 -15.02 3.98 28.17
N PRO A 294 -13.86 4.08 28.85
CA PRO A 294 -13.71 3.72 30.26
C PRO A 294 -14.60 4.51 31.23
N HIS A 295 -15.10 5.68 30.81
CA HIS A 295 -15.90 6.60 31.62
C HIS A 295 -17.40 6.45 31.36
N THR A 296 -17.80 6.28 30.10
CA THR A 296 -19.22 6.23 29.70
C THR A 296 -19.73 4.81 29.44
N GLY A 297 -18.84 3.85 29.16
CA GLY A 297 -19.18 2.47 28.81
C GLY A 297 -19.72 2.28 27.38
N ARG A 298 -19.78 3.35 26.58
CA ARG A 298 -20.16 3.33 25.16
C ARG A 298 -19.13 2.53 24.36
N GLU A 299 -19.59 1.73 23.42
CA GLU A 299 -18.73 1.09 22.42
C GLU A 299 -18.13 2.14 21.48
N ILE A 300 -16.86 1.95 21.14
CA ILE A 300 -16.11 2.89 20.30
C ILE A 300 -15.98 2.33 18.89
N ASP A 301 -15.85 3.22 17.91
CA ASP A 301 -15.46 2.88 16.54
C ASP A 301 -14.25 3.73 16.17
N TRP A 302 -13.13 3.10 15.81
CA TRP A 302 -11.87 3.82 15.66
C TRP A 302 -11.92 4.89 14.56
N TYR A 303 -12.57 4.58 13.44
CA TYR A 303 -12.66 5.47 12.29
C TYR A 303 -13.44 6.73 12.62
N THR A 304 -14.61 6.60 13.25
CA THR A 304 -15.51 7.72 13.55
C THR A 304 -15.12 8.51 14.79
N ASP A 305 -14.65 7.85 15.84
CA ASP A 305 -14.37 8.50 17.12
C ASP A 305 -12.97 9.14 17.17
N PHE A 306 -11.99 8.64 16.39
CA PHE A 306 -10.60 9.10 16.48
C PHE A 306 -9.98 9.49 15.13
N TYR A 307 -10.00 8.59 14.14
CA TYR A 307 -9.27 8.79 12.89
C TYR A 307 -9.83 9.98 12.08
N PHE A 308 -11.13 9.98 11.78
CA PHE A 308 -11.74 11.04 10.97
C PHE A 308 -11.68 12.43 11.58
N PRO A 309 -12.00 12.62 12.88
CA PRO A 309 -11.82 13.90 13.54
C PRO A 309 -10.39 14.44 13.38
N PHE A 310 -9.40 13.57 13.48
CA PHE A 310 -8.01 13.96 13.30
C PHE A 310 -7.65 14.28 11.84
N VAL A 311 -8.12 13.48 10.87
CA VAL A 311 -7.98 13.77 9.43
C VAL A 311 -8.57 15.14 9.09
N GLN A 312 -9.74 15.49 9.63
CA GLN A 312 -10.34 16.80 9.43
C GLN A 312 -9.51 17.92 10.06
N LYS A 313 -9.02 17.74 11.29
CA LYS A 313 -8.12 18.68 11.98
C LYS A 313 -6.84 18.91 11.17
N TRP A 314 -6.23 17.85 10.66
CA TRP A 314 -5.03 17.89 9.83
C TRP A 314 -5.27 18.55 8.48
N ALA A 315 -6.33 18.16 7.75
CA ALA A 315 -6.66 18.73 6.45
C ALA A 315 -6.92 20.24 6.54
N ALA A 316 -7.69 20.67 7.55
CA ALA A 316 -7.91 22.09 7.81
C ALA A 316 -6.60 22.83 8.11
N ARG A 317 -5.68 22.22 8.88
CA ARG A 317 -4.38 22.79 9.20
C ARG A 317 -3.52 22.98 7.95
N VAL A 318 -3.35 21.94 7.14
CA VAL A 318 -2.56 21.99 5.90
C VAL A 318 -3.15 22.99 4.90
N ARG A 319 -4.47 23.03 4.75
CA ARG A 319 -5.13 23.95 3.82
C ARG A 319 -5.10 25.40 4.27
N SER A 320 -5.06 25.66 5.58
CA SER A 320 -4.94 27.03 6.10
C SER A 320 -3.67 27.74 5.60
N VAL A 321 -2.65 26.99 5.16
CA VAL A 321 -1.38 27.52 4.67
C VAL A 321 -1.11 27.24 3.19
N THR A 322 -1.89 26.36 2.54
CA THR A 322 -1.66 25.96 1.13
C THR A 322 -2.81 26.29 0.18
N GLY A 323 -4.05 26.45 0.67
CA GLY A 323 -5.24 26.66 -0.16
C GLY A 323 -6.11 25.40 -0.34
N GLU A 324 -7.32 25.59 -0.86
CA GLU A 324 -8.32 24.52 -1.08
C GLU A 324 -8.07 23.69 -2.36
N ASP A 325 -7.19 24.16 -3.24
CA ASP A 325 -6.83 23.50 -4.49
C ASP A 325 -6.00 22.22 -4.27
N LYS A 326 -5.29 22.13 -3.14
CA LYS A 326 -4.51 20.95 -2.79
C LYS A 326 -5.38 19.76 -2.42
N ILE A 327 -5.05 18.64 -3.05
CA ILE A 327 -5.74 17.37 -2.84
C ILE A 327 -5.38 16.79 -1.47
N VAL A 328 -6.38 16.27 -0.78
CA VAL A 328 -6.21 15.51 0.46
C VAL A 328 -6.33 14.03 0.15
N PHE A 329 -5.22 13.31 0.21
CA PHE A 329 -5.19 11.86 0.08
C PHE A 329 -5.44 11.25 1.45
N THR A 330 -6.44 10.36 1.53
CA THR A 330 -6.80 9.68 2.77
C THR A 330 -6.83 8.18 2.53
N GLU A 331 -6.05 7.45 3.32
CA GLU A 331 -5.93 6.01 3.26
C GLU A 331 -6.55 5.32 4.49
N PRO A 332 -7.08 4.10 4.36
CA PRO A 332 -7.46 3.24 5.48
C PRO A 332 -6.28 2.33 5.89
N ILE A 333 -6.53 1.38 6.80
CA ILE A 333 -5.58 0.28 7.03
C ILE A 333 -5.35 -0.49 5.71
N PRO A 334 -4.12 -0.96 5.42
CA PRO A 334 -3.80 -1.65 4.17
C PRO A 334 -4.70 -2.85 3.86
N ASN A 335 -5.00 -3.06 2.58
CA ASN A 335 -5.85 -4.16 2.09
C ASN A 335 -7.29 -4.19 2.67
N GLU A 336 -7.70 -3.20 3.48
CA GLU A 336 -9.08 -3.03 3.90
C GLU A 336 -9.94 -2.46 2.78
N PHE A 337 -11.25 -2.71 2.88
CA PHE A 337 -12.21 -1.98 2.09
C PHE A 337 -12.44 -0.61 2.70
N CYS A 338 -12.85 0.37 1.88
CA CYS A 338 -13.32 1.64 2.41
C CYS A 338 -14.38 1.37 3.50
N PRO A 339 -14.14 1.78 4.76
CA PRO A 339 -15.06 1.46 5.84
C PRO A 339 -16.45 2.04 5.57
N SER A 340 -17.51 1.37 6.00
CA SER A 340 -18.88 1.84 5.77
C SER A 340 -19.23 3.10 6.57
N SER A 341 -18.43 3.42 7.58
CA SER A 341 -18.52 4.68 8.33
C SER A 341 -17.98 5.88 7.55
N TRP A 342 -17.29 5.66 6.44
CA TRP A 342 -16.78 6.71 5.57
C TRP A 342 -17.92 7.17 4.65
N THR A 343 -18.66 8.19 5.06
CA THR A 343 -19.79 8.73 4.30
C THR A 343 -19.40 9.98 3.50
N PRO A 344 -20.18 10.37 2.48
CA PRO A 344 -19.93 11.61 1.74
C PRO A 344 -19.93 12.88 2.60
N ASP A 345 -20.56 12.83 3.78
CA ASP A 345 -20.67 13.98 4.70
C ASP A 345 -19.45 14.15 5.60
N CYS A 346 -18.68 13.09 5.86
CA CYS A 346 -17.51 13.14 6.74
C CYS A 346 -16.19 13.37 6.02
N ARG A 347 -16.17 13.23 4.68
CA ARG A 347 -14.96 13.39 3.87
C ARG A 347 -14.45 14.85 3.86
N PRO A 348 -13.14 15.09 3.99
CA PRO A 348 -12.56 16.39 3.68
C PRO A 348 -12.94 16.86 2.27
N SER A 349 -13.04 18.18 2.05
CA SER A 349 -13.19 18.73 0.70
C SER A 349 -12.04 18.25 -0.19
N ASN A 350 -12.24 18.13 -1.51
CA ASN A 350 -11.19 17.76 -2.47
C ASN A 350 -10.33 16.54 -2.04
N MET A 351 -11.02 15.51 -1.52
CA MET A 351 -10.41 14.26 -1.05
C MET A 351 -10.25 13.26 -2.20
N VAL A 352 -9.15 12.52 -2.18
CA VAL A 352 -8.92 11.29 -2.95
C VAL A 352 -8.78 10.12 -1.99
N PHE A 353 -9.50 9.03 -2.25
CA PHE A 353 -9.35 7.78 -1.48
C PHE A 353 -8.10 7.04 -1.96
N ALA A 354 -7.15 6.77 -1.05
CA ALA A 354 -5.81 6.31 -1.38
C ALA A 354 -5.45 4.93 -0.78
N PRO A 355 -6.26 3.86 -0.96
CA PRO A 355 -5.99 2.57 -0.32
C PRO A 355 -4.74 1.87 -0.88
N HIS A 356 -4.17 0.96 -0.11
CA HIS A 356 -3.08 0.10 -0.55
C HIS A 356 -3.58 -1.29 -0.95
N TRP A 357 -2.86 -1.92 -1.88
CA TRP A 357 -3.07 -3.33 -2.22
C TRP A 357 -1.76 -4.10 -2.36
N TYR A 358 -1.66 -5.16 -1.56
CA TYR A 358 -0.64 -6.17 -1.69
C TYR A 358 -1.23 -7.57 -1.88
N CYS A 359 -0.54 -8.42 -2.64
CA CYS A 359 -0.82 -9.84 -2.64
C CYS A 359 -0.33 -10.47 -1.33
N LEU A 360 -1.20 -10.51 -0.32
CA LEU A 360 -0.86 -10.98 1.03
C LEU A 360 -0.23 -12.38 1.04
N ASN A 361 -0.70 -13.29 0.19
CA ASN A 361 -0.10 -14.63 0.09
C ASN A 361 1.36 -14.60 -0.35
N THR A 362 1.70 -13.74 -1.33
CA THR A 362 3.08 -13.61 -1.80
C THR A 362 3.93 -12.78 -0.86
N LEU A 363 3.41 -11.68 -0.32
CA LEU A 363 4.12 -10.88 0.68
C LEU A 363 4.51 -11.74 1.89
N PHE A 364 3.54 -12.51 2.39
CA PHE A 364 3.74 -13.35 3.55
C PHE A 364 4.74 -14.49 3.31
N ASN A 365 4.68 -15.16 2.16
CA ASN A 365 5.56 -16.29 1.83
C ASN A 365 6.87 -15.88 1.12
N LYS A 366 6.99 -14.63 0.68
CA LYS A 366 7.97 -14.13 -0.30
C LYS A 366 8.21 -15.13 -1.45
N ALA A 367 7.11 -15.61 -2.04
CA ALA A 367 7.12 -16.56 -3.13
C ALA A 367 5.95 -16.36 -4.09
N PHE A 368 6.19 -16.64 -5.37
CA PHE A 368 5.18 -16.58 -6.43
C PHE A 368 5.36 -17.73 -7.42
N GLY A 369 4.24 -18.25 -7.92
CA GLY A 369 4.20 -19.40 -8.81
C GLY A 369 2.89 -19.43 -9.61
N ASN A 370 2.59 -20.58 -10.21
CA ASN A 370 1.34 -20.75 -10.98
C ASN A 370 0.07 -20.82 -10.13
N PHE A 371 0.18 -20.91 -8.79
CA PHE A 371 -0.97 -20.99 -7.91
C PHE A 371 -1.09 -19.71 -7.09
N THR A 372 -2.23 -19.02 -7.19
CA THR A 372 -2.52 -17.82 -6.42
C THR A 372 -3.81 -17.96 -5.63
N VAL A 373 -3.88 -17.24 -4.51
CA VAL A 373 -4.98 -17.34 -3.55
C VAL A 373 -5.62 -15.97 -3.37
N ASN A 374 -6.96 -15.93 -3.39
CA ASN A 374 -7.74 -14.76 -3.03
C ASN A 374 -7.84 -14.66 -1.50
N VAL A 375 -6.79 -14.13 -0.87
CA VAL A 375 -6.74 -13.96 0.59
C VAL A 375 -7.84 -13.01 1.07
N GLN A 376 -8.11 -11.93 0.33
CA GLN A 376 -9.19 -10.98 0.63
C GLN A 376 -10.56 -11.66 0.72
N GLY A 377 -10.84 -12.61 -0.18
CA GLY A 377 -12.06 -13.40 -0.18
C GLY A 377 -12.09 -14.43 0.95
N LEU A 378 -11.00 -15.17 1.16
CA LEU A 378 -10.92 -16.19 2.23
C LEU A 378 -11.11 -15.60 3.62
N SER A 379 -10.48 -14.46 3.92
CA SER A 379 -10.63 -13.78 5.22
C SER A 379 -12.05 -13.26 5.45
N ARG A 380 -12.90 -13.24 4.41
CA ARG A 380 -14.31 -12.83 4.46
C ARG A 380 -15.27 -14.00 4.20
N GLY A 381 -14.80 -15.24 4.42
CA GLY A 381 -15.64 -16.44 4.38
C GLY A 381 -15.89 -17.03 2.99
N MET A 382 -15.11 -16.64 1.96
CA MET A 382 -15.21 -17.27 0.64
C MET A 382 -14.90 -18.77 0.71
N PHE A 383 -15.72 -19.58 0.04
CA PHE A 383 -15.48 -21.01 -0.07
C PHE A 383 -14.12 -21.30 -0.77
N PRO A 384 -13.21 -22.11 -0.18
CA PRO A 384 -11.83 -22.23 -0.65
C PRO A 384 -11.62 -22.51 -2.13
N LEU A 385 -12.42 -23.40 -2.74
CA LEU A 385 -12.27 -23.71 -4.17
C LEU A 385 -12.62 -22.53 -5.10
N LYS A 386 -13.35 -21.53 -4.61
CA LYS A 386 -13.59 -20.26 -5.34
C LYS A 386 -12.47 -19.23 -5.13
N ALA A 387 -11.58 -19.46 -4.18
CA ALA A 387 -10.47 -18.58 -3.86
C ALA A 387 -9.14 -19.01 -4.49
N PHE A 388 -9.10 -20.16 -5.17
CA PHE A 388 -7.89 -20.73 -5.75
C PHE A 388 -7.84 -20.51 -7.26
N TYR A 389 -6.71 -19.98 -7.73
CA TYR A 389 -6.51 -19.60 -9.12
C TYR A 389 -5.23 -20.24 -9.66
N TRP A 390 -5.28 -20.71 -10.92
CA TRP A 390 -4.17 -21.38 -11.59
C TRP A 390 -3.69 -20.64 -12.84
N GLY A 391 -2.38 -20.62 -13.05
CA GLY A 391 -1.69 -20.05 -14.19
C GLY A 391 -1.70 -18.51 -14.21
N GLN A 392 -1.01 -17.94 -15.20
CA GLN A 392 -0.94 -16.48 -15.36
C GLN A 392 -2.31 -15.86 -15.60
N LYS A 393 -3.20 -16.55 -16.32
CA LYS A 393 -4.59 -16.10 -16.49
C LYS A 393 -5.31 -16.03 -15.15
N GLY A 394 -5.18 -17.07 -14.32
CA GLY A 394 -5.77 -17.11 -12.99
C GLY A 394 -5.24 -16.00 -12.08
N ALA A 395 -3.93 -15.73 -12.10
CA ALA A 395 -3.33 -14.64 -11.34
C ALA A 395 -3.89 -13.26 -11.75
N ARG A 396 -3.96 -12.97 -13.06
CA ARG A 396 -4.58 -11.74 -13.59
C ARG A 396 -6.05 -11.59 -13.17
N ASP A 397 -6.82 -12.67 -13.24
CA ASP A 397 -8.25 -12.66 -12.89
C ASP A 397 -8.46 -12.50 -11.37
N ASN A 398 -7.62 -13.13 -10.55
CA ASN A 398 -7.62 -13.02 -9.09
C ASN A 398 -7.31 -11.59 -8.63
N PHE A 399 -6.20 -11.02 -9.10
CA PHE A 399 -5.77 -9.69 -8.69
C PHE A 399 -6.77 -8.62 -9.17
N ALA A 400 -7.30 -8.76 -10.40
CA ALA A 400 -8.31 -7.84 -10.92
C ALA A 400 -9.59 -7.84 -10.07
N LEU A 401 -10.03 -9.01 -9.59
CA LEU A 401 -11.17 -9.08 -8.68
C LEU A 401 -10.89 -8.37 -7.36
N GLN A 402 -9.73 -8.62 -6.74
CA GLN A 402 -9.40 -8.06 -5.43
C GLN A 402 -9.22 -6.53 -5.46
N ILE A 403 -8.53 -6.00 -6.48
CA ILE A 403 -8.32 -4.57 -6.65
C ILE A 403 -9.64 -3.87 -6.98
N ARG A 404 -10.44 -4.41 -7.91
CA ARG A 404 -11.76 -3.85 -8.23
C ARG A 404 -12.66 -3.80 -6.99
N ASN A 405 -12.66 -4.83 -6.15
CA ASN A 405 -13.45 -4.82 -4.91
C ASN A 405 -13.08 -3.64 -3.98
N ILE A 406 -11.79 -3.29 -3.89
CA ILE A 406 -11.31 -2.15 -3.08
C ILE A 406 -11.80 -0.83 -3.67
N VAL A 407 -11.63 -0.63 -4.98
CA VAL A 407 -12.04 0.60 -5.68
C VAL A 407 -13.56 0.79 -5.58
N GLU A 408 -14.33 -0.25 -5.91
CA GLU A 408 -15.79 -0.21 -5.86
C GLU A 408 -16.32 -0.10 -4.42
N ALA A 409 -15.57 -0.54 -3.40
CA ALA A 409 -15.92 -0.27 -2.01
C ALA A 409 -15.80 1.22 -1.66
N GLY A 410 -14.79 1.91 -2.22
CA GLY A 410 -14.69 3.36 -2.14
C GLY A 410 -15.95 4.05 -2.67
N TYR A 411 -16.40 3.67 -3.87
CA TYR A 411 -17.61 4.24 -4.46
C TYR A 411 -18.87 3.94 -3.65
N ARG A 412 -19.00 2.74 -3.07
CA ARG A 412 -20.15 2.39 -2.22
C ARG A 412 -20.23 3.24 -0.95
N SER A 413 -19.10 3.54 -0.32
CA SER A 413 -19.08 4.29 0.94
C SER A 413 -19.08 5.80 0.70
N LEU A 414 -18.23 6.29 -0.21
CA LEU A 414 -17.96 7.72 -0.41
C LEU A 414 -18.71 8.34 -1.62
N GLY A 415 -19.47 7.54 -2.37
CA GLY A 415 -19.99 7.94 -3.68
C GLY A 415 -18.89 8.11 -4.72
N GLU A 416 -19.18 8.84 -5.81
CA GLU A 416 -18.22 9.13 -6.89
C GLU A 416 -17.07 10.03 -6.40
N THR A 417 -16.09 9.41 -5.74
CA THR A 417 -14.86 10.02 -5.21
C THR A 417 -13.67 9.42 -5.94
N PRO A 418 -12.68 10.20 -6.40
CA PRO A 418 -11.53 9.63 -7.08
C PRO A 418 -10.77 8.67 -6.17
N VAL A 419 -10.28 7.57 -6.77
CA VAL A 419 -9.50 6.54 -6.08
C VAL A 419 -8.15 6.40 -6.77
N VAL A 420 -7.09 6.32 -5.96
CA VAL A 420 -5.74 5.95 -6.38
C VAL A 420 -5.28 4.82 -5.48
N ILE A 421 -4.68 3.76 -6.03
CA ILE A 421 -3.99 2.78 -5.20
C ILE A 421 -2.66 3.43 -4.74
N GLY A 422 -2.65 3.95 -3.51
CA GLY A 422 -1.54 4.72 -2.94
C GLY A 422 -0.25 3.89 -2.83
N GLU A 423 -0.38 2.58 -2.76
CA GLU A 423 0.77 1.68 -2.77
C GLU A 423 0.41 0.28 -3.27
N CYS A 424 1.26 -0.26 -4.14
CA CYS A 424 1.24 -1.64 -4.55
C CYS A 424 2.62 -2.05 -5.08
N GLY A 425 3.04 -3.29 -4.82
CA GLY A 425 4.39 -3.72 -5.18
C GLY A 425 4.58 -5.22 -5.14
N ILE A 426 5.76 -5.66 -5.58
CA ILE A 426 6.15 -7.07 -5.51
C ILE A 426 7.55 -7.20 -4.88
N PRO A 427 7.80 -8.25 -4.09
CA PRO A 427 9.13 -8.53 -3.59
C PRO A 427 10.02 -9.04 -4.73
N MET A 428 11.05 -8.29 -5.11
CA MET A 428 12.04 -8.72 -6.11
C MET A 428 12.88 -9.89 -5.62
N ASP A 429 13.07 -10.01 -4.30
CA ASP A 429 13.76 -11.12 -3.65
C ASP A 429 12.92 -12.40 -3.54
N MET A 430 11.71 -12.44 -4.13
CA MET A 430 10.84 -13.62 -4.09
C MET A 430 11.54 -14.90 -4.55
N ASN A 431 11.01 -16.05 -4.13
CA ASN A 431 11.55 -17.36 -4.49
C ASN A 431 13.04 -17.51 -4.11
N LYS A 432 13.39 -17.06 -2.90
CA LYS A 432 14.75 -17.11 -2.34
C LYS A 432 15.79 -16.31 -3.14
N GLY A 433 15.37 -15.29 -3.88
CA GLY A 433 16.28 -14.43 -4.65
C GLY A 433 16.96 -15.11 -5.84
N GLU A 434 16.43 -16.24 -6.34
CA GLU A 434 17.02 -16.99 -7.47
C GLU A 434 17.32 -16.09 -8.69
N SER A 435 16.47 -15.09 -8.93
CA SER A 435 16.63 -14.14 -10.04
C SER A 435 17.88 -13.27 -9.94
N PHE A 436 18.35 -12.97 -8.72
CA PHE A 436 19.56 -12.16 -8.51
C PHE A 436 20.83 -12.93 -8.91
N GLU A 437 20.81 -14.26 -8.77
CA GLU A 437 21.92 -15.14 -9.15
C GLU A 437 21.87 -15.53 -10.64
N THR A 438 20.68 -15.86 -11.13
CA THR A 438 20.48 -16.45 -12.47
C THR A 438 20.18 -15.42 -13.56
N ASP A 439 19.86 -14.18 -13.17
CA ASP A 439 19.32 -13.13 -14.04
C ASP A 439 18.02 -13.53 -14.78
N ARG A 440 17.30 -14.55 -14.26
CA ARG A 440 15.99 -14.96 -14.78
C ARG A 440 14.88 -14.41 -13.90
N TRP A 441 14.13 -13.46 -14.46
CA TRP A 441 13.12 -12.69 -13.74
C TRP A 441 11.68 -13.09 -14.08
N ASP A 442 11.46 -14.35 -14.47
CA ASP A 442 10.18 -14.82 -15.00
C ASP A 442 9.02 -14.63 -14.01
N TRP A 443 9.24 -14.96 -12.73
CA TRP A 443 8.20 -14.87 -11.70
C TRP A 443 7.88 -13.43 -11.30
N GLN A 444 8.91 -12.59 -11.16
CA GLN A 444 8.76 -11.16 -10.89
C GLN A 444 8.02 -10.47 -12.04
N THR A 445 8.41 -10.77 -13.29
CA THR A 445 7.76 -10.23 -14.49
C THR A 445 6.29 -10.65 -14.56
N LYS A 446 5.99 -11.94 -14.32
CA LYS A 446 4.61 -12.47 -14.31
C LYS A 446 3.75 -11.87 -13.21
N MET A 447 4.28 -11.74 -11.99
CA MET A 447 3.53 -11.15 -10.88
C MET A 447 3.27 -9.66 -11.10
N MET A 448 4.28 -8.90 -11.53
CA MET A 448 4.15 -7.48 -11.88
C MET A 448 3.11 -7.29 -12.99
N ASP A 449 3.17 -8.12 -14.05
CA ASP A 449 2.17 -8.10 -15.11
C ASP A 449 0.75 -8.39 -14.60
N ALA A 450 0.58 -9.39 -13.73
CA ALA A 450 -0.73 -9.71 -13.18
C ALA A 450 -1.30 -8.54 -12.36
N MET A 451 -0.46 -7.88 -11.56
CA MET A 451 -0.86 -6.73 -10.74
C MET A 451 -1.18 -5.50 -11.58
N LEU A 452 -0.31 -5.13 -12.53
CA LEU A 452 -0.56 -3.97 -13.39
C LEU A 452 -1.75 -4.20 -14.33
N THR A 453 -1.93 -5.43 -14.84
CA THR A 453 -3.15 -5.79 -15.59
C THR A 453 -4.41 -5.65 -14.74
N ALA A 454 -4.34 -5.94 -13.45
CA ALA A 454 -5.46 -5.80 -12.54
C ALA A 454 -5.84 -4.33 -12.26
N LEU A 455 -4.84 -3.46 -12.12
CA LEU A 455 -5.01 -2.01 -11.99
C LEU A 455 -5.62 -1.41 -13.26
N GLU A 456 -5.08 -1.79 -14.42
CA GLU A 456 -5.58 -1.41 -15.75
C GLU A 456 -7.06 -1.78 -15.96
N ARG A 457 -7.41 -3.04 -15.66
CA ARG A 457 -8.79 -3.53 -15.74
C ARG A 457 -9.72 -2.85 -14.74
N SER A 458 -9.19 -2.27 -13.67
CA SER A 458 -9.97 -1.55 -12.66
C SER A 458 -10.03 -0.04 -12.93
N LEU A 459 -9.39 0.45 -14.00
CA LEU A 459 -9.33 1.87 -14.38
C LEU A 459 -8.85 2.80 -13.25
N VAL A 460 -7.93 2.31 -12.41
CA VAL A 460 -7.47 3.03 -11.24
C VAL A 460 -6.02 3.49 -11.41
N GLY A 461 -5.74 4.73 -11.01
CA GLY A 461 -4.37 5.23 -10.90
C GLY A 461 -3.65 4.55 -9.74
N PHE A 462 -2.32 4.54 -9.76
CA PHE A 462 -1.53 3.89 -8.71
C PHE A 462 -0.15 4.53 -8.54
N THR A 463 0.44 4.28 -7.38
CA THR A 463 1.85 4.48 -7.10
C THR A 463 2.48 3.14 -6.72
N LEU A 464 3.57 2.80 -7.40
CA LEU A 464 4.21 1.49 -7.32
C LEU A 464 5.23 1.51 -6.15
N TRP A 465 5.42 0.40 -5.44
CA TRP A 465 6.40 0.22 -4.36
C TRP A 465 7.52 -0.76 -4.75
N ASN A 466 8.76 -0.30 -4.93
CA ASN A 466 9.14 1.12 -4.99
C ASN A 466 10.22 1.48 -6.04
N TYR A 467 10.48 2.78 -6.17
CA TYR A 467 11.71 3.27 -6.75
C TYR A 467 12.58 3.77 -5.60
N ASN A 468 13.61 3.00 -5.26
CA ASN A 468 14.65 3.42 -4.34
C ASN A 468 15.99 3.51 -5.12
N PRO A 469 16.56 4.72 -5.29
CA PRO A 469 17.79 4.92 -6.06
C PRO A 469 19.02 4.30 -5.39
N ASP A 470 18.97 4.07 -4.08
CA ASP A 470 20.07 3.48 -3.30
C ASP A 470 19.95 1.94 -3.24
N ASN A 471 18.90 1.36 -3.84
CA ASN A 471 18.61 -0.07 -3.69
C ASN A 471 19.62 -0.99 -4.40
N ASP A 472 19.99 -2.01 -3.64
CA ASP A 472 20.85 -3.15 -3.91
C ASP A 472 20.23 -4.41 -4.55
N ASP A 473 20.97 -5.21 -5.35
CA ASP A 473 20.60 -6.62 -5.58
C ASP A 473 20.90 -7.49 -4.33
N HIS A 474 21.88 -7.09 -3.51
CA HIS A 474 22.38 -7.85 -2.37
C HIS A 474 21.77 -7.38 -1.04
N THR A 475 21.82 -6.09 -0.77
CA THR A 475 21.38 -5.47 0.49
C THR A 475 19.91 -5.08 0.47
N GLY A 476 19.31 -4.97 -0.72
CA GLY A 476 17.95 -4.48 -0.88
C GLY A 476 17.85 -3.00 -0.52
N ASP A 477 16.94 -2.66 0.39
CA ASP A 477 16.70 -1.29 0.83
C ASP A 477 17.62 -0.78 1.95
N ASP A 478 18.56 -1.63 2.42
CA ASP A 478 19.51 -1.34 3.51
C ASP A 478 18.83 -0.94 4.84
N TRP A 479 17.55 -1.28 5.02
CA TRP A 479 16.78 -0.94 6.22
C TRP A 479 16.30 -2.17 6.99
N ASN A 480 15.52 -3.04 6.36
CA ASN A 480 15.00 -4.25 7.01
C ASN A 480 15.30 -5.53 6.20
N GLY A 481 16.10 -5.40 5.13
CA GLY A 481 16.44 -6.48 4.22
C GLY A 481 15.37 -6.76 3.16
N GLU A 482 14.41 -5.84 2.97
CA GLU A 482 13.45 -5.94 1.88
C GLU A 482 14.03 -5.47 0.56
N ASN A 483 13.52 -6.08 -0.52
CA ASN A 483 13.91 -5.72 -1.87
C ASN A 483 12.66 -5.64 -2.74
N PHE A 484 11.99 -4.49 -2.70
CA PHE A 484 10.80 -4.20 -3.53
C PHE A 484 11.12 -3.33 -4.74
N SER A 485 12.29 -2.68 -4.74
CA SER A 485 12.58 -1.70 -5.76
C SER A 485 12.60 -2.36 -7.14
N TRP A 486 12.03 -1.78 -8.18
CA TRP A 486 12.31 -2.25 -9.56
C TRP A 486 13.53 -1.53 -10.16
N PHE A 487 14.30 -0.82 -9.34
CA PHE A 487 15.57 -0.21 -9.71
C PHE A 487 16.71 -0.75 -8.85
N SER A 488 17.87 -1.03 -9.44
CA SER A 488 19.06 -1.49 -8.74
C SER A 488 20.26 -0.65 -9.17
N GLN A 489 20.91 0.00 -8.20
CA GLN A 489 22.02 0.90 -8.45
C GLN A 489 23.21 0.17 -9.06
N LYS A 490 23.41 -1.11 -8.71
CA LYS A 490 24.44 -1.98 -9.28
C LYS A 490 24.29 -2.19 -10.79
N ARG A 491 23.07 -2.02 -11.31
CA ARG A 491 22.73 -2.20 -12.73
C ARG A 491 22.68 -0.87 -13.49
N ALA A 492 22.78 0.26 -12.79
CA ALA A 492 22.72 1.59 -13.35
C ALA A 492 24.05 2.00 -14.00
N LEU A 493 23.98 2.90 -14.98
CA LEU A 493 25.18 3.54 -15.53
C LEU A 493 25.57 4.74 -14.65
N PRO A 494 26.87 5.10 -14.59
CA PRO A 494 27.30 6.36 -14.00
C PRO A 494 26.60 7.54 -14.69
N SER A 495 26.27 8.58 -13.93
CA SER A 495 25.54 9.75 -14.44
C SER A 495 26.22 10.42 -15.63
N SER A 496 27.56 10.40 -15.69
CA SER A 496 28.35 10.94 -16.81
C SER A 496 28.13 10.22 -18.15
N TRP A 497 27.55 9.01 -18.15
CA TRP A 497 27.32 8.19 -19.35
C TRP A 497 25.84 8.15 -19.76
N LEU A 498 24.97 8.81 -19.00
CA LEU A 498 23.55 8.86 -19.31
C LEU A 498 23.29 9.90 -20.40
N ASP A 499 22.57 9.47 -21.44
CA ASP A 499 21.99 10.37 -22.42
C ASP A 499 20.54 10.63 -22.03
N HIS A 500 20.25 11.87 -21.66
CA HIS A 500 18.95 12.27 -21.10
C HIS A 500 17.83 12.39 -22.14
N ASN A 501 18.13 12.16 -23.43
CA ASN A 501 17.10 12.06 -24.45
C ASN A 501 16.12 10.94 -24.10
N GLN A 502 14.82 11.25 -24.17
CA GLN A 502 13.78 10.32 -23.77
C GLN A 502 13.69 9.08 -24.66
N THR A 503 14.32 9.08 -25.84
CA THR A 503 14.46 7.90 -26.71
C THR A 503 15.69 7.04 -26.38
N SER A 504 16.60 7.52 -25.53
CA SER A 504 17.87 6.86 -25.24
C SER A 504 17.68 5.63 -24.34
N PRO A 505 18.18 4.44 -24.73
CA PRO A 505 18.11 3.24 -23.89
C PRO A 505 19.03 3.32 -22.66
N THR A 506 19.97 4.27 -22.60
CA THR A 506 20.86 4.43 -21.44
C THR A 506 20.09 4.75 -20.15
N LEU A 507 18.93 5.40 -20.26
CA LEU A 507 18.03 5.70 -19.14
C LEU A 507 17.30 4.46 -18.60
N ASP A 508 17.32 3.32 -19.32
CA ASP A 508 16.74 2.06 -18.85
C ASP A 508 17.71 1.27 -17.95
N ASN A 509 18.99 1.63 -17.93
CA ASN A 509 19.97 1.00 -17.06
C ASN A 509 19.60 1.20 -15.58
N GLY A 510 19.77 0.15 -14.79
CA GLY A 510 19.31 0.09 -13.39
C GLY A 510 17.91 -0.50 -13.26
N GLY A 511 17.06 -0.38 -14.28
CA GLY A 511 15.72 -0.93 -14.28
C GLY A 511 15.70 -2.47 -14.26
N ARG A 512 14.81 -3.04 -13.46
CA ARG A 512 14.46 -4.46 -13.39
C ARG A 512 13.09 -4.65 -14.02
N ILE A 513 12.91 -5.76 -14.74
CA ILE A 513 11.61 -6.18 -15.31
C ILE A 513 10.85 -5.06 -16.07
N LEU A 514 11.56 -4.13 -16.71
CA LEU A 514 10.96 -2.93 -17.31
C LEU A 514 9.85 -3.22 -18.31
N ARG A 515 9.89 -4.35 -19.00
CA ARG A 515 8.81 -4.76 -19.91
C ARG A 515 7.46 -4.91 -19.19
N ALA A 516 7.48 -5.33 -17.92
CA ALA A 516 6.28 -5.39 -17.10
C ALA A 516 5.93 -4.01 -16.53
N VAL A 517 6.90 -3.21 -16.09
CA VAL A 517 6.68 -1.91 -15.41
C VAL A 517 6.29 -0.79 -16.39
N VAL A 518 6.97 -0.68 -17.53
CA VAL A 518 6.79 0.39 -18.53
C VAL A 518 5.70 0.00 -19.51
N ARG A 519 4.47 0.42 -19.23
CA ARG A 519 3.26 0.05 -19.99
C ARG A 519 2.62 1.29 -20.61
N PRO A 520 1.98 1.18 -21.79
CA PRO A 520 1.21 2.29 -22.32
C PRO A 520 -0.03 2.53 -21.45
N TYR A 521 -0.49 3.78 -21.36
CA TYR A 521 -1.71 4.12 -20.63
C TYR A 521 -2.35 5.42 -21.18
N PRO A 522 -3.68 5.60 -21.07
CA PRO A 522 -4.36 6.83 -21.46
C PRO A 522 -4.05 7.95 -20.46
N ALA A 523 -3.01 8.74 -20.73
CA ALA A 523 -2.52 9.78 -19.84
C ALA A 523 -3.49 10.97 -19.72
N LYS A 524 -4.15 11.36 -20.82
CA LYS A 524 -5.21 12.38 -20.84
C LYS A 524 -6.32 11.96 -21.77
N THR A 525 -7.53 11.83 -21.25
CA THR A 525 -8.69 11.38 -22.04
C THR A 525 -9.63 12.55 -22.30
N ALA A 526 -9.99 12.76 -23.57
CA ALA A 526 -11.08 13.66 -23.95
C ALA A 526 -12.44 12.96 -23.73
N GLY A 527 -12.73 12.64 -22.46
CA GLY A 527 -13.93 11.90 -22.07
C GLY A 527 -13.72 11.03 -20.84
N ILE A 528 -14.66 10.11 -20.63
CA ILE A 528 -14.77 9.24 -19.45
C ILE A 528 -14.25 7.85 -19.83
N PRO A 529 -13.14 7.37 -19.23
CA PRO A 529 -12.68 6.01 -19.44
C PRO A 529 -13.76 4.98 -19.10
N LEU A 530 -14.00 4.03 -20.00
CA LEU A 530 -14.95 2.92 -19.79
C LEU A 530 -14.25 1.56 -19.71
N ARG A 531 -13.13 1.43 -20.43
CA ARG A 531 -12.37 0.17 -20.47
C ARG A 531 -10.94 0.41 -20.96
N PHE A 532 -10.00 -0.27 -20.32
CA PHE A 532 -8.61 -0.33 -20.77
C PHE A 532 -8.09 -1.76 -20.63
N ASP A 533 -7.41 -2.26 -21.66
CA ASP A 533 -6.75 -3.56 -21.66
C ASP A 533 -5.40 -3.43 -22.37
N TYR A 534 -4.33 -3.97 -21.79
CA TYR A 534 -3.02 -4.08 -22.44
C TYR A 534 -2.46 -5.51 -22.33
N GLU A 535 -1.91 -6.04 -23.43
CA GLU A 535 -1.27 -7.35 -23.48
C GLU A 535 0.22 -7.20 -23.82
N MET A 536 1.07 -7.32 -22.79
CA MET A 536 2.51 -7.12 -22.90
C MET A 536 3.22 -8.09 -23.87
N ASN A 537 2.65 -9.28 -24.10
CA ASN A 537 3.23 -10.27 -25.02
C ASN A 537 3.12 -9.83 -26.49
N THR A 538 2.14 -8.99 -26.80
CA THR A 538 1.84 -8.54 -28.18
C THR A 538 1.99 -7.04 -28.36
N GLY A 539 2.14 -6.27 -27.27
CA GLY A 539 2.16 -4.80 -27.33
C GLY A 539 0.80 -4.19 -27.69
N LYS A 540 -0.27 -5.00 -27.73
CA LYS A 540 -1.61 -4.55 -28.11
C LYS A 540 -2.30 -3.92 -26.91
N LEU A 541 -2.83 -2.71 -27.08
CA LEU A 541 -3.75 -2.08 -26.13
C LEU A 541 -5.12 -1.83 -26.77
N THR A 542 -6.17 -1.87 -25.97
CA THR A 542 -7.53 -1.48 -26.33
C THR A 542 -8.01 -0.46 -25.32
N PHE A 543 -8.58 0.65 -25.81
CA PHE A 543 -9.11 1.71 -24.96
C PHE A 543 -10.49 2.13 -25.44
N GLU A 544 -11.41 2.32 -24.50
CA GLU A 544 -12.77 2.76 -24.73
C GLU A 544 -13.11 3.91 -23.78
N TRP A 545 -13.68 4.99 -24.32
CA TRP A 545 -14.11 6.15 -23.53
C TRP A 545 -15.38 6.77 -24.11
N ALA A 546 -16.16 7.41 -23.25
CA ALA A 546 -17.37 8.13 -23.63
C ALA A 546 -17.19 9.65 -23.57
N VAL A 547 -17.84 10.37 -24.50
CA VAL A 547 -18.09 11.80 -24.37
C VAL A 547 -19.12 12.01 -23.26
N PRO A 548 -18.93 12.96 -22.32
CA PRO A 548 -19.91 13.27 -21.28
C PRO A 548 -21.32 13.51 -21.83
N GLU A 549 -22.32 13.00 -21.12
CA GLU A 549 -23.73 13.17 -21.45
C GLU A 549 -24.25 14.54 -20.96
N GLU A 550 -25.25 15.09 -21.64
CA GLU A 550 -25.91 16.31 -21.17
C GLU A 550 -26.65 16.06 -19.86
N THR A 551 -26.64 17.06 -18.97
CA THR A 551 -27.30 16.97 -17.67
C THR A 551 -28.80 17.27 -17.80
N THR A 552 -29.57 16.27 -18.25
CA THR A 552 -31.05 16.30 -18.31
C THR A 552 -31.67 15.50 -17.16
N GLU A 553 -32.94 15.73 -16.82
CA GLU A 553 -33.64 14.96 -15.77
C GLU A 553 -33.64 13.45 -16.05
N SER A 554 -33.80 13.05 -17.32
CA SER A 554 -33.72 11.63 -17.71
C SER A 554 -32.33 11.06 -17.49
N ASN A 555 -31.27 11.80 -17.87
CA ASN A 555 -29.91 11.32 -17.74
C ASN A 555 -29.45 11.28 -16.28
N LYS A 556 -29.92 12.21 -15.43
CA LYS A 556 -29.71 12.16 -13.98
C LYS A 556 -30.27 10.89 -13.35
N ALA A 557 -31.46 10.44 -13.76
CA ALA A 557 -32.04 9.20 -13.25
C ALA A 557 -31.24 7.96 -13.69
N VAL A 558 -30.71 7.96 -14.91
CA VAL A 558 -29.80 6.91 -15.41
C VAL A 558 -28.49 6.92 -14.61
N ASP A 559 -27.90 8.09 -14.38
CA ASP A 559 -26.68 8.24 -13.62
C ASP A 559 -26.81 7.86 -12.15
N ALA A 560 -27.95 8.15 -11.51
CA ALA A 560 -28.22 7.67 -10.15
C ALA A 560 -28.26 6.13 -10.09
N ASN A 561 -28.74 5.48 -11.15
CA ASN A 561 -28.71 4.01 -11.27
C ASN A 561 -27.29 3.49 -11.57
N ARG A 562 -26.48 4.21 -12.36
CA ARG A 562 -25.06 3.88 -12.57
C ARG A 562 -24.27 3.99 -11.26
N ALA A 563 -24.38 5.13 -10.57
CA ALA A 563 -23.72 5.40 -9.30
C ALA A 563 -24.10 4.37 -8.21
N SER A 564 -25.36 3.94 -8.14
CA SER A 564 -25.81 2.96 -7.13
C SER A 564 -25.23 1.55 -7.34
N ARG A 565 -24.75 1.23 -8.56
CA ARG A 565 -24.01 -0.01 -8.83
C ARG A 565 -22.56 0.07 -8.36
N ALA A 566 -22.03 1.29 -8.20
CA ALA A 566 -20.68 1.56 -7.73
C ALA A 566 -19.62 0.78 -8.53
N SER A 567 -19.71 0.80 -9.87
CA SER A 567 -18.84 0.01 -10.73
C SER A 567 -17.90 0.84 -11.58
N VAL A 568 -16.64 0.42 -11.62
CA VAL A 568 -15.59 1.02 -12.47
C VAL A 568 -15.91 0.93 -13.96
N HIS A 569 -16.77 0.00 -14.39
CA HIS A 569 -17.09 -0.24 -15.80
C HIS A 569 -18.36 0.46 -16.30
N ASP A 570 -19.14 1.03 -15.40
CA ASP A 570 -20.37 1.76 -15.73
C ASP A 570 -20.44 3.05 -14.89
N PRO A 571 -19.44 3.96 -15.02
CA PRO A 571 -19.40 5.19 -14.24
C PRO A 571 -20.52 6.16 -14.68
N PRO A 572 -20.96 7.07 -13.79
CA PRO A 572 -21.83 8.19 -14.16
C PRO A 572 -21.25 9.03 -15.30
N ARG A 573 -22.12 9.56 -16.15
CA ARG A 573 -21.71 10.21 -17.40
C ARG A 573 -22.12 11.68 -17.52
N THR A 574 -22.93 12.18 -16.61
CA THR A 574 -23.38 13.57 -16.51
C THR A 574 -22.61 14.32 -15.43
N GLY A 575 -22.88 15.62 -15.27
CA GLY A 575 -22.25 16.44 -14.21
C GLY A 575 -20.77 16.77 -14.44
N LEU A 576 -20.17 16.30 -15.53
CA LEU A 576 -18.81 16.62 -15.92
C LEU A 576 -18.74 17.87 -16.82
N PRO A 577 -17.64 18.64 -16.77
CA PRO A 577 -17.44 19.78 -17.67
C PRO A 577 -17.48 19.36 -19.14
N GLN A 578 -17.93 20.28 -20.01
CA GLN A 578 -17.84 20.09 -21.45
C GLN A 578 -16.38 19.88 -21.89
N LEU A 579 -16.19 19.01 -22.89
CA LEU A 579 -14.87 18.73 -23.44
C LEU A 579 -14.26 20.01 -24.04
N LYS A 580 -13.05 20.36 -23.59
CA LYS A 580 -12.27 21.49 -24.12
C LYS A 580 -11.46 21.12 -25.36
N THR A 581 -11.33 19.83 -25.64
CA THR A 581 -10.52 19.27 -26.72
C THR A 581 -11.11 17.93 -27.12
N ASN A 582 -10.86 17.53 -28.36
CA ASN A 582 -11.22 16.22 -28.89
C ASN A 582 -10.02 15.26 -28.99
N LYS A 583 -8.91 15.62 -28.35
CA LYS A 583 -7.65 14.88 -28.38
C LYS A 583 -7.47 14.07 -27.10
N THR A 584 -7.30 12.77 -27.27
CA THR A 584 -6.85 11.85 -26.21
C THR A 584 -5.36 11.56 -26.40
N GLU A 585 -4.59 11.69 -25.33
CA GLU A 585 -3.15 11.40 -25.27
C GLU A 585 -2.92 10.07 -24.55
N ILE A 586 -2.24 9.14 -25.22
CA ILE A 586 -1.82 7.85 -24.68
C ILE A 586 -0.31 7.87 -24.58
N PHE A 587 0.23 7.63 -23.38
CA PHE A 587 1.65 7.32 -23.24
C PHE A 587 1.91 6.00 -23.97
N LEU A 588 2.79 6.01 -24.97
CA LEU A 588 3.20 4.83 -25.73
C LEU A 588 4.74 4.77 -25.71
N PRO A 589 5.32 3.86 -24.90
CA PRO A 589 6.75 3.92 -24.60
C PRO A 589 7.62 3.69 -25.83
N SER A 590 8.73 4.42 -25.94
CA SER A 590 9.71 4.22 -27.02
C SER A 590 10.25 2.78 -26.99
N GLN A 591 10.40 2.16 -25.82
CA GLN A 591 10.76 0.73 -25.70
C GLN A 591 9.84 -0.19 -26.54
N LEU A 592 8.57 0.16 -26.69
CA LEU A 592 7.61 -0.56 -27.51
C LEU A 592 7.58 -0.08 -28.96
N ALA A 593 7.67 1.23 -29.22
CA ALA A 593 7.48 1.79 -30.56
C ALA A 593 8.77 1.92 -31.40
N HIS A 594 9.94 2.01 -30.77
CA HIS A 594 11.21 2.28 -31.44
C HIS A 594 11.48 1.27 -32.56
N GLY A 595 11.73 1.77 -33.77
CA GLY A 595 11.96 0.94 -34.96
C GLY A 595 10.76 0.13 -35.44
N ARG A 596 9.54 0.40 -34.93
CA ARG A 596 8.29 -0.27 -35.31
C ARG A 596 7.26 0.73 -35.83
N LYS A 597 6.32 0.25 -36.64
CA LYS A 597 5.18 1.06 -37.08
C LYS A 597 4.10 1.04 -36.00
N VAL A 598 3.67 2.20 -35.54
CA VAL A 598 2.50 2.34 -34.65
C VAL A 598 1.24 2.37 -35.50
N LEU A 599 0.29 1.49 -35.20
CA LEU A 599 -0.95 1.32 -35.96
C LEU A 599 -2.17 1.43 -35.01
N VAL A 600 -3.19 2.17 -35.44
CA VAL A 600 -4.45 2.36 -34.69
C VAL A 600 -5.63 1.86 -35.53
N ARG A 601 -6.44 0.98 -34.95
CA ARG A 601 -7.72 0.50 -35.51
C ARG A 601 -8.89 1.04 -34.68
N GLY A 602 -10.08 1.10 -35.29
CA GLY A 602 -11.31 1.57 -34.65
C GLY A 602 -11.58 3.07 -34.84
N LEU A 603 -10.73 3.77 -35.61
CA LEU A 603 -10.92 5.15 -36.00
C LEU A 603 -11.99 5.27 -37.10
N LYS A 604 -12.83 6.31 -37.01
CA LYS A 604 -13.73 6.70 -38.10
C LYS A 604 -12.93 7.36 -39.24
N PRO A 605 -13.48 7.46 -40.47
CA PRO A 605 -12.77 8.03 -41.62
C PRO A 605 -12.17 9.42 -41.39
N GLU A 606 -12.81 10.24 -40.56
CA GLU A 606 -12.44 11.60 -40.22
C GLU A 606 -11.51 11.73 -38.99
N ASP A 607 -11.35 10.66 -38.22
CA ASP A 607 -10.48 10.62 -37.06
C ASP A 607 -9.01 10.53 -37.49
N LYS A 608 -8.10 11.05 -36.66
CA LYS A 608 -6.66 11.08 -36.95
C LYS A 608 -5.85 10.66 -35.74
N TYR A 609 -4.66 10.11 -35.99
CA TYR A 609 -3.67 9.87 -34.94
C TYR A 609 -2.27 10.26 -35.37
N THR A 610 -1.44 10.61 -34.38
CA THR A 610 -0.02 10.91 -34.55
C THR A 610 0.75 10.35 -33.37
N TYR A 611 1.91 9.73 -33.63
CA TYR A 611 2.83 9.29 -32.58
C TYR A 611 4.10 10.15 -32.60
N ASP A 612 4.44 10.73 -31.46
CA ASP A 612 5.70 11.41 -31.21
C ASP A 612 6.53 10.55 -30.26
N GLU A 613 7.61 9.97 -30.78
CA GLU A 613 8.48 9.09 -30.01
C GLU A 613 9.32 9.84 -28.97
N ALA A 614 9.73 11.09 -29.25
CA ALA A 614 10.53 11.88 -28.31
C ALA A 614 9.73 12.27 -27.07
N HIS A 615 8.41 12.46 -27.23
CA HIS A 615 7.49 12.65 -26.11
C HIS A 615 6.81 11.35 -25.65
N GLN A 616 7.08 10.22 -26.31
CA GLN A 616 6.44 8.92 -26.07
C GLN A 616 4.91 9.03 -26.00
N THR A 617 4.32 9.85 -26.86
CA THR A 617 2.90 10.22 -26.81
C THR A 617 2.23 9.91 -28.13
N LEU A 618 1.19 9.07 -28.07
CA LEU A 618 0.23 8.84 -29.14
C LEU A 618 -0.98 9.75 -28.92
N THR A 619 -1.22 10.67 -29.84
CA THR A 619 -2.42 11.53 -29.84
C THR A 619 -3.46 10.96 -30.79
N ILE A 620 -4.70 10.80 -30.31
CA ILE A 620 -5.86 10.39 -31.10
C ILE A 620 -6.87 11.54 -31.07
N ALA A 621 -7.25 12.05 -32.24
CA ALA A 621 -8.24 13.11 -32.39
C ALA A 621 -9.54 12.52 -32.97
N THR A 622 -10.61 12.54 -32.17
CA THR A 622 -11.94 12.05 -32.59
C THR A 622 -12.83 13.21 -33.03
N GLN A 623 -13.46 13.14 -34.19
CA GLN A 623 -14.30 14.26 -34.66
C GLN A 623 -15.70 14.25 -34.03
N ASP A 624 -16.26 13.06 -33.82
CA ASP A 624 -17.56 12.91 -33.17
C ASP A 624 -17.45 13.23 -31.69
N ASN A 625 -17.91 14.41 -31.29
CA ASN A 625 -18.01 14.82 -29.89
C ASN A 625 -19.48 14.96 -29.45
N ALA A 626 -20.39 14.20 -30.07
CA ALA A 626 -21.79 14.20 -29.65
C ALA A 626 -21.89 13.68 -28.20
N PRO A 627 -22.70 14.32 -27.33
CA PRO A 627 -22.89 13.85 -25.96
C PRO A 627 -23.27 12.37 -25.89
N GLY A 628 -22.55 11.59 -25.08
CA GLY A 628 -22.75 10.15 -24.95
C GLY A 628 -22.12 9.28 -26.06
N ALA A 629 -21.48 9.87 -27.08
CA ALA A 629 -20.74 9.10 -28.08
C ALA A 629 -19.63 8.27 -27.41
N VAL A 630 -19.45 7.02 -27.86
CA VAL A 630 -18.43 6.11 -27.35
C VAL A 630 -17.39 5.85 -28.43
N HIS A 631 -16.13 6.05 -28.07
CA HIS A 631 -14.99 5.75 -28.93
C HIS A 631 -14.29 4.50 -28.43
N ARG A 632 -13.86 3.65 -29.37
CA ARG A 632 -13.07 2.46 -29.08
C ARG A 632 -11.96 2.32 -30.08
N VAL A 633 -10.73 2.26 -29.59
CA VAL A 633 -9.54 2.10 -30.42
C VAL A 633 -8.72 0.89 -29.98
N THR A 634 -7.95 0.36 -30.91
CA THR A 634 -6.96 -0.69 -30.65
C THR A 634 -5.63 -0.26 -31.26
N VAL A 635 -4.60 -0.14 -30.42
CA VAL A 635 -3.25 0.25 -30.83
C VAL A 635 -2.34 -0.97 -30.77
N PHE A 636 -1.48 -1.12 -31.77
CA PHE A 636 -0.47 -2.17 -31.83
C PHE A 636 0.74 -1.70 -32.64
N VAL A 637 1.85 -2.43 -32.52
CA VAL A 637 3.10 -2.16 -33.24
C VAL A 637 3.41 -3.28 -34.24
N ASP A 638 4.02 -2.93 -35.37
CA ASP A 638 4.45 -3.87 -36.41
C ASP A 638 5.96 -3.73 -36.71
N PRO A 639 6.75 -4.81 -36.60
CA PRO A 639 6.37 -6.16 -36.14
C PRO A 639 6.06 -6.22 -34.63
N PRO A 640 5.24 -7.19 -34.16
CA PRO A 640 4.93 -7.30 -32.73
C PRO A 640 6.18 -7.64 -31.90
N PRO A 641 6.23 -7.28 -30.61
CA PRO A 641 7.29 -7.69 -29.71
C PRO A 641 7.33 -9.21 -29.55
N LYS A 642 8.50 -9.77 -29.25
CA LYS A 642 8.64 -11.19 -28.89
C LYS A 642 7.87 -11.46 -27.59
N PRO A 643 7.06 -12.51 -27.44
CA PRO A 643 6.39 -12.81 -26.16
C PRO A 643 7.36 -12.97 -24.99
N ALA A 644 6.98 -12.51 -23.79
CA ALA A 644 7.76 -12.68 -22.56
C ALA A 644 7.52 -14.05 -21.93
N PHE A 645 6.27 -14.51 -21.92
CA PHE A 645 5.87 -15.78 -21.32
C PHE A 645 4.56 -16.28 -21.93
N VAL A 646 4.26 -17.56 -21.69
CA VAL A 646 2.96 -18.16 -22.03
C VAL A 646 1.93 -17.73 -20.98
N VAL A 647 0.77 -17.26 -21.43
CA VAL A 647 -0.39 -17.00 -20.56
C VAL A 647 -1.16 -18.30 -20.39
N ASN A 648 -0.72 -19.11 -19.42
CA ASN A 648 -1.32 -20.40 -19.10
C ASN A 648 -2.54 -20.28 -18.17
N ASP A 649 -3.35 -21.33 -18.16
CA ASP A 649 -4.46 -21.57 -17.22
C ASP A 649 -4.53 -23.06 -16.84
N PHE A 650 -5.53 -23.43 -16.04
CA PHE A 650 -5.68 -24.81 -15.57
C PHE A 650 -5.81 -25.82 -16.72
N TRP A 651 -6.55 -25.46 -17.78
CA TRP A 651 -6.82 -26.37 -18.88
C TRP A 651 -5.65 -26.46 -19.85
N SER A 652 -4.90 -25.38 -20.05
CA SER A 652 -3.67 -25.43 -20.86
C SER A 652 -2.61 -26.34 -20.24
N ASP A 653 -2.51 -26.37 -18.92
CA ASP A 653 -1.49 -27.13 -18.20
C ASP A 653 -1.93 -28.57 -17.90
N TRP A 654 -3.18 -28.76 -17.48
CA TRP A 654 -3.68 -30.04 -16.94
C TRP A 654 -4.77 -30.69 -17.78
N GLY A 655 -5.30 -30.02 -18.80
CA GLY A 655 -6.45 -30.50 -19.55
C GLY A 655 -6.23 -31.90 -20.11
N LEU A 656 -5.07 -32.16 -20.72
CA LEU A 656 -4.73 -33.50 -21.24
C LEU A 656 -4.74 -34.56 -20.14
N HIS A 657 -4.13 -34.29 -18.99
CA HIS A 657 -4.10 -35.21 -17.85
C HIS A 657 -5.50 -35.50 -17.31
N VAL A 658 -6.35 -34.48 -17.21
CA VAL A 658 -7.75 -34.62 -16.80
C VAL A 658 -8.52 -35.49 -17.80
N PHE A 659 -8.36 -35.23 -19.11
CA PHE A 659 -9.00 -36.06 -20.15
C PHE A 659 -8.52 -37.51 -20.10
N THR A 660 -7.22 -37.76 -19.93
CA THR A 660 -6.68 -39.13 -19.81
C THR A 660 -7.21 -39.84 -18.56
N ALA A 661 -7.25 -39.15 -17.41
CA ALA A 661 -7.79 -39.71 -16.18
C ALA A 661 -9.29 -40.01 -16.30
N ALA A 662 -10.07 -39.10 -16.88
CA ALA A 662 -11.49 -39.29 -17.13
C ALA A 662 -11.74 -40.45 -18.11
N ALA A 663 -10.94 -40.56 -19.18
CA ALA A 663 -11.01 -41.67 -20.12
C ALA A 663 -10.67 -43.00 -19.42
N PHE A 664 -9.65 -43.04 -18.58
CA PHE A 664 -9.30 -44.24 -17.80
C PHE A 664 -10.41 -44.64 -16.84
N VAL A 665 -10.98 -43.68 -16.09
CA VAL A 665 -12.11 -43.93 -15.19
C VAL A 665 -13.34 -44.41 -15.96
N LEU A 666 -13.65 -43.80 -17.11
CA LEU A 666 -14.75 -44.23 -17.96
C LEU A 666 -14.52 -45.63 -18.52
N SER A 667 -13.33 -45.93 -19.02
CA SER A 667 -12.95 -47.28 -19.49
C SER A 667 -13.02 -48.31 -18.36
N PHE A 668 -12.63 -47.95 -17.14
CA PHE A 668 -12.76 -48.80 -15.96
C PHE A 668 -14.22 -49.04 -15.58
N ILE A 669 -15.06 -48.00 -15.61
CA ILE A 669 -16.52 -48.13 -15.39
C ILE A 669 -17.15 -49.00 -16.48
N VAL A 670 -16.81 -48.79 -17.76
CA VAL A 670 -17.31 -49.62 -18.87
C VAL A 670 -16.86 -51.07 -18.70
N PHE A 671 -15.60 -51.31 -18.33
CA PHE A 671 -15.10 -52.65 -18.03
C PHE A 671 -15.88 -53.29 -16.89
N LEU A 672 -16.12 -52.57 -15.79
CA LEU A 672 -16.94 -53.06 -14.67
C LEU A 672 -18.37 -53.38 -15.13
N VAL A 673 -19.03 -52.48 -15.85
CA VAL A 673 -20.40 -52.69 -16.35
C VAL A 673 -20.44 -53.92 -17.25
N LEU A 674 -19.54 -54.04 -18.23
CA LEU A 674 -19.47 -55.21 -19.12
C LEU A 674 -19.14 -56.51 -18.39
N SER A 675 -18.39 -56.45 -17.29
CA SER A 675 -18.05 -57.62 -16.46
C SER A 675 -19.21 -58.07 -15.55
N TYR A 676 -20.24 -57.24 -15.38
CA TYR A 676 -21.43 -57.53 -14.56
C TYR A 676 -22.72 -57.71 -15.37
N VAL A 677 -22.67 -57.69 -16.72
CA VAL A 677 -23.79 -58.15 -17.55
C VAL A 677 -23.72 -59.68 -17.64
N PRO A 678 -24.66 -60.44 -17.06
CA PRO A 678 -24.71 -61.88 -17.24
C PRO A 678 -25.09 -62.16 -18.70
N TYR A 679 -24.33 -63.04 -19.36
CA TYR A 679 -24.65 -63.57 -20.69
C TYR A 679 -26.01 -64.25 -20.74
#